data_AF-A0A7S0B1M2-F1
#
_entry.id   AF-A0A7S0B1M2-F1
#
_cell.length_a   1.000
_cell.length_b   1.000
_cell.length_c   1.000
_cell.angle_alpha   90.00
_cell.angle_beta   90.00
_cell.angle_gamma   90.00
#
_symmetry.space_group_name_H-M   'P 1'
#
loop_
_entity.id
_entity.type
_entity.pdbx_description
1 polymer ?
#
loop_
_entity_poly.entity_id
_entity_poly.type
_entity_poly.pdbx_seq_one_letter_code
_entity_poly.pdbx_strand_id
1 'polypeptide(L)'
;MLWPAGEPAGRRALPGATFTLALLLLRRHLLGTVAAIVHDDAVLLLQVPSDVRQPEDVSLGQELGLHVQLLGERVGEDEVWQSLDGGVSSGYTEGDWLAAEEDLDLEPLQPQIMVFRRFDADGSNAYDRAELAEFLKGFRNISSDGFNQLWQTADLDGNDAIDYDEFLDCVVNPASCYSTGEYVESAAVTELIRTTPGATTKHDVWRSEKKARKRMAAIDSTALSEDEAARMAASGERPLRLILMSDKGLDSSAGAVCLDGSDAGFYFAHAAGSASAGKWIIMLQGGAWCFNAEDCLARSTTDLGSSKFWSQSANRGGIMSGNCLVNPDFCNFNRVMVAYCDGASYTGDREQPLQVRNNSGAVRPVYFRGKRILDAVLDTLLTSFGLDLAEQVLFAGCSAGGLGSLVHADYVNQRLRAVVPALTKFRVLPLSGYFLRHNSVENQAVYPAFMKRVVELSNSTSSLNKRCTAAMPPGKSWVCILADFAYKFTETPVFLVNSAMDWWSGFCVLFSALRPAKVAIGQGSCGLSHRREHYPCADNIERCKPFEMFAVNQFIRDFSSSLEANPSYSKAGNGAFVHSCHLHCEALESAHWGGITAGGTTMQEAVLKWWKSDGMPASGHTYKPCEYGQGGPDGQSWPYQCNPTCVALPE
;
A
#
# COMPACT_ATOMS: atom_id res chain seq x y z
N MET A 1 -16.61 71.73 -10.96
CA MET A 1 -15.74 72.92 -11.04
C MET A 1 -14.44 72.47 -11.71
N LEU A 2 -14.20 72.99 -12.91
CA LEU A 2 -12.92 73.12 -13.65
C LEU A 2 -12.09 71.88 -14.05
N TRP A 3 -11.97 71.71 -15.37
CA TRP A 3 -10.82 71.19 -16.12
C TRP A 3 -9.93 72.40 -16.53
N PRO A 4 -8.60 72.31 -16.80
CA PRO A 4 -8.00 71.97 -18.12
C PRO A 4 -6.66 71.16 -18.02
N ALA A 5 -6.38 70.16 -18.87
CA ALA A 5 -5.71 70.17 -20.20
C ALA A 5 -4.16 70.14 -20.16
N GLY A 6 -3.56 69.21 -20.92
CA GLY A 6 -2.13 69.19 -21.25
C GLY A 6 -1.58 67.82 -21.70
N GLU A 7 -1.66 67.53 -23.01
CA GLU A 7 -0.79 66.56 -23.73
C GLU A 7 0.40 67.37 -24.37
N PRO A 8 1.55 66.79 -24.81
CA PRO A 8 1.61 65.55 -25.62
C PRO A 8 2.83 64.60 -25.46
N ALA A 9 2.65 63.39 -26.01
CA ALA A 9 3.61 62.49 -26.67
C ALA A 9 4.96 62.12 -26.01
N GLY A 10 5.09 60.86 -25.58
CA GLY A 10 6.37 60.20 -25.28
C GLY A 10 6.22 58.70 -25.04
N ARG A 11 6.49 57.91 -26.08
CA ARG A 11 6.72 56.44 -26.19
C ARG A 11 6.42 55.52 -24.98
N ARG A 12 5.61 54.50 -25.28
CA ARG A 12 5.26 53.31 -24.48
C ARG A 12 6.45 52.66 -23.74
N ALA A 13 6.21 52.34 -22.46
CA ALA A 13 6.77 51.19 -21.78
C ALA A 13 5.63 50.44 -21.08
N LEU A 14 5.32 49.22 -21.54
CA LEU A 14 4.52 48.26 -20.77
C LEU A 14 5.48 47.50 -19.86
N PRO A 15 5.20 47.37 -18.55
CA PRO A 15 6.09 46.68 -17.63
C PRO A 15 5.88 45.16 -17.67
N GLY A 16 6.99 44.44 -17.91
CA GLY A 16 7.36 43.26 -17.13
C GLY A 16 6.70 41.93 -17.45
N ALA A 17 7.13 41.28 -18.53
CA ALA A 17 7.32 39.83 -18.49
C ALA A 17 8.80 39.57 -18.16
N THR A 18 9.06 39.14 -16.92
CA THR A 18 10.36 38.63 -16.51
C THR A 18 10.64 37.33 -17.27
N PHE A 19 11.63 37.34 -18.16
CA PHE A 19 12.21 36.12 -18.71
C PHE A 19 13.05 35.44 -17.62
N THR A 20 12.59 34.30 -17.12
CA THR A 20 13.42 33.44 -16.28
C THR A 20 14.31 32.59 -17.19
N LEU A 21 15.56 33.00 -17.37
CA LEU A 21 16.56 32.20 -18.06
C LEU A 21 16.96 31.01 -17.17
N ALA A 22 16.40 29.83 -17.41
CA ALA A 22 16.82 28.61 -16.74
C ALA A 22 18.08 28.04 -17.44
N LEU A 23 19.26 28.44 -16.99
CA LEU A 23 20.52 27.81 -17.39
C LEU A 23 20.68 26.47 -16.66
N LEU A 24 20.31 25.37 -17.33
CA LEU A 24 20.67 24.02 -16.90
C LEU A 24 22.15 23.77 -17.23
N LEU A 25 23.04 24.06 -16.28
CA LEU A 25 24.44 23.65 -16.36
C LEU A 25 24.56 22.14 -16.07
N LEU A 26 24.56 21.32 -17.12
CA LEU A 26 24.98 19.93 -17.04
C LEU A 26 26.49 19.87 -16.73
N ARG A 27 26.84 19.21 -15.62
CA ARG A 27 28.24 18.96 -15.23
C ARG A 27 28.97 18.22 -16.35
N ARG A 28 30.14 18.74 -16.73
CA ARG A 28 31.10 18.18 -17.71
C ARG A 28 31.36 16.70 -17.46
N HIS A 29 30.96 15.84 -18.40
CA HIS A 29 31.84 14.80 -18.94
C HIS A 29 31.45 14.55 -20.41
N LEU A 30 32.36 14.95 -21.31
CA LEU A 30 32.46 14.59 -22.74
C LEU A 30 31.12 14.44 -23.51
N LEU A 31 30.57 15.57 -23.95
CA LEU A 31 29.92 15.88 -25.25
C LEU A 31 29.16 17.22 -25.09
N GLY A 32 29.08 18.03 -26.16
CA GLY A 32 28.79 19.49 -26.10
C GLY A 32 27.47 19.92 -25.46
N THR A 33 27.43 21.17 -24.97
CA THR A 33 26.27 21.78 -24.31
C THR A 33 25.22 22.23 -25.34
N VAL A 34 23.97 21.78 -25.17
CA VAL A 34 22.81 22.22 -25.96
C VAL A 34 21.97 23.15 -25.09
N ALA A 35 21.63 24.33 -25.60
CA ALA A 35 20.65 25.22 -24.97
C ALA A 35 19.32 25.12 -25.75
N ALA A 36 18.22 24.90 -25.02
CA ALA A 36 16.87 24.91 -25.56
C ALA A 36 16.12 26.12 -25.02
N ILE A 37 15.46 26.86 -25.91
CA ILE A 37 14.48 27.90 -25.54
C ILE A 37 13.11 27.36 -25.92
N VAL A 38 12.20 27.34 -24.96
CA VAL A 38 10.81 26.87 -25.12
C VAL A 38 9.89 28.08 -25.07
N HIS A 39 9.06 28.26 -26.09
CA HIS A 39 7.92 29.15 -26.05
C HIS A 39 6.73 28.44 -26.70
N ASP A 40 5.71 28.21 -25.88
CA ASP A 40 4.35 27.65 -26.05
C ASP A 40 3.98 26.75 -27.23
N ASP A 41 4.57 26.86 -28.43
CA ASP A 41 4.31 25.95 -29.56
C ASP A 41 5.57 25.58 -30.38
N ALA A 42 6.79 25.95 -29.94
CA ALA A 42 8.03 25.54 -30.60
C ALA A 42 9.24 25.40 -29.65
N VAL A 43 10.13 24.44 -29.97
CA VAL A 43 11.43 24.24 -29.32
C VAL A 43 12.56 24.58 -30.29
N LEU A 44 13.36 25.59 -29.96
CA LEU A 44 14.57 25.93 -30.73
C LEU A 44 15.82 25.34 -30.05
N LEU A 45 16.55 24.49 -30.78
CA LEU A 45 17.83 23.93 -30.35
C LEU A 45 18.98 24.75 -30.92
N LEU A 46 19.77 25.40 -30.06
CA LEU A 46 20.96 26.14 -30.46
C LEU A 46 22.22 25.30 -30.21
N GLN A 47 23.00 25.10 -31.29
CA GLN A 47 24.33 24.51 -31.21
C GLN A 47 25.34 25.61 -30.89
N VAL A 48 25.86 25.64 -29.66
CA VAL A 48 26.89 26.61 -29.26
C VAL A 48 28.26 26.10 -29.74
N PRO A 49 29.03 26.90 -30.50
CA PRO A 49 30.39 26.54 -30.88
C PRO A 49 31.29 26.29 -29.66
N SER A 50 32.24 25.38 -29.80
CA SER A 50 33.04 24.77 -28.71
C SER A 50 34.11 25.69 -28.08
N ASP A 51 34.07 26.99 -28.35
CA ASP A 51 35.13 27.94 -28.07
C ASP A 51 34.80 29.02 -27.00
N VAL A 52 33.63 28.96 -26.35
CA VAL A 52 33.32 29.84 -25.20
C VAL A 52 33.84 29.23 -23.89
N ARG A 53 34.87 29.82 -23.29
CA ARG A 53 35.51 29.34 -22.04
C ARG A 53 35.30 30.32 -20.87
N GLN A 54 34.62 29.82 -19.84
CA GLN A 54 34.49 30.31 -18.46
C GLN A 54 33.55 31.50 -18.17
N PRO A 55 32.90 31.53 -16.98
CA PRO A 55 31.90 32.53 -16.64
C PRO A 55 32.40 33.45 -15.52
N GLU A 56 33.15 34.49 -15.85
CA GLU A 56 33.35 35.63 -14.95
C GLU A 56 33.32 36.92 -15.80
N ASP A 57 32.39 37.82 -15.45
CA ASP A 57 32.15 39.16 -16.02
C ASP A 57 31.80 39.27 -17.52
N VAL A 58 30.50 39.26 -17.86
CA VAL A 58 29.98 39.98 -19.04
C VAL A 58 28.67 40.71 -18.69
N SER A 59 28.80 42.00 -18.42
CA SER A 59 27.74 43.00 -18.63
C SER A 59 27.69 43.40 -20.10
N LEU A 60 26.53 43.89 -20.56
CA LEU A 60 26.21 44.37 -21.92
C LEU A 60 26.11 43.25 -22.96
N GLY A 61 25.11 43.22 -23.85
CA GLY A 61 24.52 44.36 -24.53
C GLY A 61 25.14 44.43 -25.92
N GLN A 62 24.37 43.98 -26.92
CA GLN A 62 24.68 43.98 -28.36
C GLN A 62 25.74 42.98 -28.86
N GLU A 63 25.46 42.46 -30.05
CA GLU A 63 26.31 41.64 -30.93
C GLU A 63 26.47 40.14 -30.62
N LEU A 64 25.42 39.38 -30.91
CA LEU A 64 25.58 38.09 -31.59
C LEU A 64 24.60 38.06 -32.77
N GLY A 65 25.13 38.20 -33.99
CA GLY A 65 24.39 38.07 -35.23
C GLY A 65 23.98 36.62 -35.46
N LEU A 66 22.73 36.29 -35.11
CA LEU A 66 22.10 35.01 -35.39
C LEU A 66 21.32 35.09 -36.71
N HIS A 67 21.76 34.32 -37.71
CA HIS A 67 20.95 34.01 -38.89
C HIS A 67 19.80 33.09 -38.47
N VAL A 68 18.58 33.62 -38.46
CA VAL A 68 17.34 32.85 -38.26
C VAL A 68 16.82 32.43 -39.64
N GLN A 69 16.71 31.13 -39.89
CA GLN A 69 16.06 30.57 -41.07
C GLN A 69 14.69 30.03 -40.63
N LEU A 70 13.62 30.76 -40.95
CA LEU A 70 12.23 30.36 -40.70
C LEU A 70 11.78 29.37 -41.78
N LEU A 71 11.40 28.15 -41.39
CA LEU A 71 10.65 27.21 -42.24
C LEU A 71 9.16 27.35 -41.88
N GLY A 72 8.39 27.81 -42.85
CA GLY A 72 7.09 28.49 -42.70
C GLY A 72 5.88 27.67 -42.22
N GLU A 73 4.95 28.40 -41.61
CA GLU A 73 3.50 28.17 -41.67
C GLU A 73 2.87 29.07 -42.75
N ARG A 74 1.65 28.77 -43.21
CA ARG A 74 0.80 29.74 -43.92
C ARG A 74 -0.44 30.10 -43.11
N VAL A 75 -0.50 31.39 -42.77
CA VAL A 75 -1.72 32.20 -42.74
C VAL A 75 -1.99 32.66 -44.19
N GLY A 76 -3.22 32.55 -44.68
CA GLY A 76 -3.70 33.23 -45.91
C GLY A 76 -4.67 34.36 -45.54
N GLU A 77 -5.03 35.31 -46.39
CA GLU A 77 -4.58 35.74 -47.72
C GLU A 77 -5.14 37.17 -47.83
N ASP A 78 -4.30 38.16 -48.17
CA ASP A 78 -4.60 39.18 -49.18
C ASP A 78 -3.49 40.26 -49.21
N GLU A 79 -2.88 40.37 -50.39
CA GLU A 79 -1.91 41.38 -50.85
C GLU A 79 -0.47 41.33 -50.28
N VAL A 80 0.44 40.63 -50.98
CA VAL A 80 1.49 41.28 -51.82
C VAL A 80 1.95 40.29 -52.90
N TRP A 81 1.82 40.72 -54.16
CA TRP A 81 2.13 40.00 -55.39
C TRP A 81 3.62 40.00 -55.79
N GLN A 82 3.98 39.01 -56.62
CA GLN A 82 5.02 38.97 -57.67
C GLN A 82 6.47 38.60 -57.32
N SER A 83 6.87 37.36 -57.67
CA SER A 83 7.66 37.03 -58.89
C SER A 83 8.56 35.79 -58.73
N LEU A 84 8.30 34.77 -59.58
CA LEU A 84 9.24 33.92 -60.37
C LEU A 84 10.26 33.04 -59.58
N ASP A 85 10.50 31.75 -59.84
CA ASP A 85 10.15 30.82 -60.93
C ASP A 85 10.63 29.39 -60.55
N GLY A 86 9.93 28.35 -61.06
CA GLY A 86 10.41 26.95 -61.24
C GLY A 86 10.12 25.97 -60.07
N GLY A 87 9.10 25.11 -60.11
CA GLY A 87 9.02 23.84 -60.88
C GLY A 87 9.69 22.69 -60.08
N VAL A 88 9.10 21.55 -59.72
CA VAL A 88 8.14 20.65 -60.37
C VAL A 88 7.57 19.65 -59.31
N SER A 89 6.35 19.16 -59.60
CA SER A 89 5.51 18.06 -59.02
C SER A 89 6.24 16.88 -58.36
N SER A 90 5.68 16.15 -57.39
CA SER A 90 4.44 15.32 -57.39
C SER A 90 4.32 14.64 -56.01
N GLY A 91 3.19 14.21 -55.43
CA GLY A 91 1.79 14.12 -55.82
C GLY A 91 1.12 13.17 -54.82
N TYR A 92 0.12 13.63 -54.08
CA TYR A 92 -0.91 12.83 -53.41
C TYR A 92 -2.18 13.68 -53.35
N THR A 93 -3.30 13.09 -53.74
CA THR A 93 -4.61 13.74 -53.89
C THR A 93 -5.38 13.80 -52.59
N GLU A 94 -6.12 14.89 -52.44
CA GLU A 94 -7.07 15.25 -51.39
C GLU A 94 -8.20 14.19 -51.30
N GLY A 95 -8.12 13.29 -50.30
CA GLY A 95 -9.07 12.18 -50.16
C GLY A 95 -9.09 11.41 -48.84
N ASP A 96 -8.07 11.54 -47.97
CA ASP A 96 -7.97 10.72 -46.75
C ASP A 96 -8.10 11.51 -45.42
N TRP A 97 -8.63 12.74 -45.46
CA TRP A 97 -8.78 13.59 -44.26
C TRP A 97 -10.21 13.61 -43.71
N LEU A 98 -10.74 12.46 -43.30
CA LEU A 98 -11.93 12.38 -42.44
C LEU A 98 -11.89 11.11 -41.58
N ALA A 99 -11.04 11.09 -40.55
CA ALA A 99 -11.20 10.31 -39.31
C ALA A 99 -9.97 10.49 -38.40
N ALA A 100 -9.90 11.58 -37.63
CA ALA A 100 -9.12 11.70 -36.39
C ALA A 100 -9.29 13.11 -35.80
N GLU A 101 -10.48 13.42 -35.31
CA GLU A 101 -10.67 14.46 -34.30
C GLU A 101 -11.33 13.79 -33.11
N GLU A 102 -10.52 13.26 -32.20
CA GLU A 102 -10.84 13.13 -30.77
C GLU A 102 -9.54 12.83 -30.00
N ASP A 103 -9.26 13.70 -29.03
CA ASP A 103 -8.38 13.53 -27.87
C ASP A 103 -6.88 13.23 -28.09
N LEU A 104 -6.10 14.30 -28.21
CA LEU A 104 -4.69 14.29 -27.83
C LEU A 104 -4.45 15.30 -26.70
N ASP A 105 -4.54 14.83 -25.46
CA ASP A 105 -3.86 15.42 -24.32
C ASP A 105 -2.34 15.32 -24.55
N LEU A 106 -1.73 16.39 -25.05
CA LEU A 106 -0.29 16.46 -25.28
C LEU A 106 0.45 16.80 -23.98
N GLU A 107 0.81 15.77 -23.20
CA GLU A 107 2.02 15.82 -22.38
C GLU A 107 3.24 15.95 -23.31
N PRO A 108 4.30 16.70 -22.95
CA PRO A 108 5.48 16.83 -23.81
C PRO A 108 6.21 15.48 -23.86
N LEU A 109 5.97 14.72 -24.93
CA LEU A 109 6.66 13.45 -25.18
C LEU A 109 8.17 13.69 -25.20
N GLN A 110 8.89 12.96 -24.35
CA GLN A 110 10.35 13.00 -24.31
C GLN A 110 10.92 12.66 -25.71
N PRO A 111 11.97 13.35 -26.21
CA PRO A 111 12.51 13.13 -27.56
C PRO A 111 12.86 11.68 -27.87
N GLN A 112 13.20 10.90 -26.84
CA GLN A 112 13.54 9.48 -26.94
C GLN A 112 12.33 8.61 -27.31
N ILE A 113 11.12 8.92 -26.83
CA ILE A 113 9.88 8.22 -27.20
C ILE A 113 9.56 8.43 -28.69
N MET A 114 9.72 9.67 -29.17
CA MET A 114 9.44 9.98 -30.57
C MET A 114 10.39 9.25 -31.51
N VAL A 115 11.66 9.13 -31.12
CA VAL A 115 12.66 8.34 -31.85
C VAL A 115 12.37 6.84 -31.74
N PHE A 116 12.02 6.35 -30.55
CA PHE A 116 11.69 4.94 -30.35
C PHE A 116 10.55 4.51 -31.28
N ARG A 117 9.41 5.21 -31.22
CA ARG A 117 8.21 4.93 -32.02
C ARG A 117 8.40 5.14 -33.53
N ARG A 118 9.37 5.96 -33.95
CA ARG A 118 9.63 6.19 -35.38
C ARG A 118 10.21 4.97 -36.09
N PHE A 119 10.97 4.15 -35.37
CA PHE A 119 11.66 2.98 -35.95
C PHE A 119 11.05 1.64 -35.51
N ASP A 120 10.08 1.68 -34.60
CA ASP A 120 9.15 0.59 -34.31
C ASP A 120 8.09 0.61 -35.42
N ALA A 121 8.38 -0.09 -36.51
CA ALA A 121 7.64 0.01 -37.75
C ALA A 121 6.36 -0.82 -37.71
N ASP A 122 6.32 -1.86 -36.87
CA ASP A 122 5.15 -2.72 -36.68
C ASP A 122 4.25 -2.31 -35.51
N GLY A 123 4.69 -1.35 -34.68
CA GLY A 123 3.93 -0.79 -33.57
C GLY A 123 3.86 -1.73 -32.37
N SER A 124 4.81 -2.67 -32.26
CA SER A 124 4.87 -3.67 -31.20
C SER A 124 5.29 -3.08 -29.84
N ASN A 125 5.72 -1.82 -29.79
CA ASN A 125 6.38 -1.17 -28.65
C ASN A 125 7.69 -1.85 -28.23
N ALA A 126 8.33 -2.57 -29.15
CA ALA A 126 9.65 -3.16 -28.99
C ALA A 126 10.40 -3.07 -30.32
N TYR A 127 11.73 -3.14 -30.27
CA TYR A 127 12.54 -3.31 -31.47
C TYR A 127 12.87 -4.78 -31.68
N ASP A 128 12.58 -5.25 -32.88
CA ASP A 128 13.21 -6.45 -33.42
C ASP A 128 14.63 -6.15 -33.95
N ARG A 129 15.33 -7.20 -34.41
CA ARG A 129 16.70 -7.06 -34.92
C ARG A 129 16.80 -6.18 -36.16
N ALA A 130 15.78 -6.16 -37.01
CA ALA A 130 15.75 -5.37 -38.23
C ALA A 130 15.49 -3.89 -37.90
N GLU A 131 14.58 -3.61 -36.98
CA GLU A 131 14.23 -2.27 -36.51
C GLU A 131 15.37 -1.61 -35.76
N LEU A 132 16.05 -2.33 -34.85
CA LEU A 132 17.25 -1.81 -34.20
C LEU A 132 18.37 -1.57 -35.22
N ALA A 133 18.54 -2.45 -36.21
CA ALA A 133 19.54 -2.27 -37.25
C ALA A 133 19.24 -1.03 -38.10
N GLU A 134 17.98 -0.76 -38.41
CA GLU A 134 17.54 0.43 -39.14
C GLU A 134 17.73 1.71 -38.33
N PHE A 135 17.37 1.69 -37.04
CA PHE A 135 17.64 2.77 -36.10
C PHE A 135 19.14 3.10 -36.06
N LEU A 136 20.01 2.09 -35.91
CA LEU A 136 21.45 2.30 -35.76
C LEU A 136 22.13 2.83 -37.02
N LYS A 137 21.63 2.54 -38.22
CA LYS A 137 22.15 3.09 -39.49
C LYS A 137 22.15 4.63 -39.50
N GLY A 138 21.20 5.26 -38.80
CA GLY A 138 21.09 6.72 -38.71
C GLY A 138 22.06 7.38 -37.71
N PHE A 139 22.61 6.62 -36.76
CA PHE A 139 23.37 7.16 -35.63
C PHE A 139 24.82 6.68 -35.54
N ARG A 140 25.15 5.45 -35.99
CA ARG A 140 26.50 4.87 -35.94
C ARG A 140 26.75 3.82 -37.02
N ASN A 141 28.00 3.74 -37.49
CA ASN A 141 28.46 2.64 -38.33
C ASN A 141 28.98 1.50 -37.43
N ILE A 142 28.16 0.49 -37.16
CA ILE A 142 28.48 -0.63 -36.25
C ILE A 142 28.81 -1.90 -37.05
N SER A 143 29.83 -2.66 -36.63
CA SER A 143 30.12 -3.98 -37.22
C SER A 143 29.09 -5.02 -36.81
N SER A 144 28.96 -6.11 -37.56
CA SER A 144 28.07 -7.24 -37.22
C SER A 144 28.34 -7.81 -35.83
N ASP A 145 29.60 -7.88 -35.42
CA ASP A 145 29.99 -8.36 -34.09
C ASP A 145 29.60 -7.37 -32.99
N GLY A 146 29.75 -6.06 -33.26
CA GLY A 146 29.30 -5.01 -32.35
C GLY A 146 27.78 -4.96 -32.21
N PHE A 147 27.05 -5.20 -33.30
CA PHE A 147 25.58 -5.29 -33.28
C PHE A 147 25.11 -6.47 -32.43
N ASN A 148 25.72 -7.65 -32.60
CA ASN A 148 25.37 -8.83 -31.81
C ASN A 148 25.68 -8.64 -30.32
N GLN A 149 26.79 -7.97 -29.99
CA GLN A 149 27.13 -7.66 -28.61
C GLN A 149 26.17 -6.65 -27.99
N LEU A 150 25.78 -5.59 -28.73
CA LEU A 150 24.77 -4.63 -28.29
C LEU A 150 23.42 -5.31 -28.09
N TRP A 151 22.99 -6.15 -29.03
CA TRP A 151 21.76 -6.92 -28.95
C TRP A 151 21.70 -7.77 -27.68
N GLN A 152 22.74 -8.59 -27.44
CA GLN A 152 22.83 -9.43 -26.24
C GLN A 152 22.96 -8.66 -24.94
N THR A 153 23.40 -7.39 -25.00
CA THR A 153 23.52 -6.53 -23.82
C THR A 153 22.25 -5.74 -23.56
N ALA A 154 21.50 -5.40 -24.61
CA ALA A 154 20.29 -4.59 -24.55
C ALA A 154 19.01 -5.41 -24.37
N ASP A 155 18.93 -6.64 -24.89
CA ASP A 155 17.86 -7.59 -24.58
C ASP A 155 18.12 -8.19 -23.18
N LEU A 156 17.52 -7.57 -22.16
CA LEU A 156 17.85 -7.81 -20.77
C LEU A 156 17.07 -8.97 -20.16
N ASP A 157 15.86 -9.24 -20.65
CA ASP A 157 15.04 -10.34 -20.19
C ASP A 157 15.20 -11.62 -21.04
N GLY A 158 15.85 -11.52 -22.20
CA GLY A 158 16.17 -12.60 -23.13
C GLY A 158 14.95 -13.01 -23.96
N ASN A 159 14.08 -12.06 -24.29
CA ASN A 159 12.84 -12.30 -25.04
C ASN A 159 13.01 -12.12 -26.56
N ASP A 160 14.24 -11.89 -27.03
CA ASP A 160 14.59 -11.60 -28.42
C ASP A 160 13.90 -10.33 -28.98
N ALA A 161 13.63 -9.36 -28.10
CA ALA A 161 13.17 -8.01 -28.42
C ALA A 161 13.81 -6.98 -27.48
N ILE A 162 13.81 -5.70 -27.88
CA ILE A 162 14.29 -4.58 -27.03
C ILE A 162 13.14 -3.62 -26.83
N ASP A 163 12.53 -3.65 -25.65
CA ASP A 163 11.46 -2.69 -25.32
C ASP A 163 11.99 -1.27 -25.03
N TYR A 164 11.08 -0.33 -24.79
CA TYR A 164 11.44 1.07 -24.55
C TYR A 164 12.40 1.26 -23.36
N ASP A 165 12.23 0.49 -22.29
CA ASP A 165 13.08 0.60 -21.10
C ASP A 165 14.47 -0.01 -21.34
N GLU A 166 14.54 -1.12 -22.08
CA GLU A 166 15.77 -1.74 -22.58
C GLU A 166 16.53 -0.83 -23.57
N PHE A 167 15.79 -0.14 -24.44
CA PHE A 167 16.30 0.85 -25.36
C PHE A 167 16.92 2.04 -24.62
N LEU A 168 16.21 2.61 -23.64
CA LEU A 168 16.74 3.72 -22.85
C LEU A 168 18.00 3.31 -22.05
N ASP A 169 17.95 2.16 -21.39
CA ASP A 169 18.98 1.75 -20.45
C ASP A 169 20.27 1.28 -21.13
N CYS A 170 20.21 0.60 -22.27
CA CYS A 170 21.41 0.02 -22.89
C CYS A 170 21.74 0.60 -24.27
N VAL A 171 20.75 1.07 -25.03
CA VAL A 171 20.97 1.59 -26.40
C VAL A 171 21.25 3.10 -26.37
N VAL A 172 20.43 3.86 -25.64
CA VAL A 172 20.58 5.32 -25.48
C VAL A 172 21.64 5.67 -24.44
N ASN A 173 21.71 4.92 -23.34
CA ASN A 173 22.72 5.11 -22.29
C ASN A 173 23.62 3.87 -22.09
N PRO A 174 24.57 3.58 -23.00
CA PRO A 174 25.41 2.38 -22.89
C PRO A 174 26.17 2.26 -21.55
N ALA A 175 26.48 3.39 -20.91
CA ALA A 175 27.20 3.41 -19.63
C ALA A 175 26.41 2.75 -18.48
N SER A 176 25.07 2.71 -18.52
CA SER A 176 24.27 2.00 -17.51
C SER A 176 24.42 0.48 -17.59
N CYS A 177 24.69 -0.07 -18.78
CA CYS A 177 24.83 -1.52 -18.97
C CYS A 177 26.31 -1.97 -18.96
N TYR A 178 27.24 -1.04 -19.22
CA TYR A 178 28.69 -1.30 -19.23
C TYR A 178 29.44 -0.82 -17.97
N SER A 179 28.81 -0.67 -16.79
CA SER A 179 29.53 -0.25 -15.58
C SER A 179 30.48 -1.33 -15.05
N THR A 180 31.60 -1.54 -15.75
CA THR A 180 32.81 -2.21 -15.30
C THR A 180 33.88 -1.12 -15.16
N GLY A 181 34.17 -0.71 -13.93
CA GLY A 181 35.30 0.18 -13.67
C GLY A 181 35.15 0.99 -12.39
N GLU A 182 35.86 0.56 -11.35
CA GLU A 182 36.29 1.37 -10.19
C GLU A 182 35.21 2.05 -9.34
N TYR A 183 34.44 1.27 -8.59
CA TYR A 183 34.06 1.65 -7.23
C TYR A 183 34.09 0.40 -6.34
N VAL A 184 34.99 0.45 -5.36
CA VAL A 184 35.31 -0.47 -4.24
C VAL A 184 34.44 -1.75 -4.15
N GLU A 185 35.07 -2.92 -4.29
CA GLU A 185 34.49 -4.20 -3.87
C GLU A 185 34.06 -4.12 -2.40
N SER A 186 32.77 -3.96 -2.14
CA SER A 186 32.21 -4.11 -0.80
C SER A 186 31.79 -5.56 -0.60
N ALA A 187 31.99 -6.08 0.61
CA ALA A 187 31.57 -7.43 1.00
C ALA A 187 30.06 -7.69 0.74
N ALA A 188 29.26 -6.62 0.69
CA ALA A 188 27.84 -6.69 0.36
C ALA A 188 27.58 -7.17 -1.08
N VAL A 189 28.41 -6.79 -2.04
CA VAL A 189 28.21 -7.18 -3.44
C VAL A 189 28.64 -8.63 -3.70
N THR A 190 29.71 -9.07 -3.04
CA THR A 190 30.13 -10.48 -3.06
C THR A 190 29.07 -11.38 -2.42
N GLU A 191 28.43 -10.92 -1.34
CA GLU A 191 27.34 -11.65 -0.70
C GLU A 191 26.07 -11.68 -1.56
N LEU A 192 25.72 -10.57 -2.24
CA LEU A 192 24.60 -10.56 -3.20
C LEU A 192 24.81 -11.59 -4.31
N ILE A 193 25.97 -11.59 -4.99
CA ILE A 193 26.27 -12.57 -6.05
C ILE A 193 26.19 -14.01 -5.51
N ARG A 194 26.67 -14.25 -4.29
CA ARG A 194 26.63 -15.57 -3.65
C ARG A 194 25.21 -16.04 -3.33
N THR A 195 24.32 -15.12 -2.99
CA THR A 195 22.95 -15.42 -2.56
C THR A 195 21.93 -15.44 -3.70
N THR A 196 22.22 -14.81 -4.83
CA THR A 196 21.36 -14.83 -6.02
C THR A 196 21.60 -16.11 -6.85
N PRO A 197 20.60 -17.01 -6.99
CA PRO A 197 20.79 -18.28 -7.69
C PRO A 197 21.23 -18.09 -9.15
N GLY A 198 22.39 -18.65 -9.51
CA GLY A 198 22.93 -18.60 -10.88
C GLY A 198 23.70 -17.32 -11.24
N ALA A 199 23.83 -16.35 -10.32
CA ALA A 199 24.60 -15.14 -10.56
C ALA A 199 26.11 -15.40 -10.41
N THR A 200 26.90 -15.02 -11.41
CA THR A 200 28.37 -15.07 -11.37
C THR A 200 29.00 -13.69 -11.43
N THR A 201 28.23 -12.69 -11.85
CA THR A 201 28.62 -11.30 -11.99
C THR A 201 27.59 -10.36 -11.38
N LYS A 202 27.98 -9.10 -11.10
CA LYS A 202 27.04 -8.04 -10.70
C LYS A 202 25.94 -7.82 -11.75
N HIS A 203 26.26 -8.03 -13.03
CA HIS A 203 25.33 -7.91 -14.13
C HIS A 203 24.26 -9.01 -14.11
N ASP A 204 24.58 -10.21 -13.61
CA ASP A 204 23.61 -11.30 -13.45
C ASP A 204 22.62 -11.02 -12.31
N VAL A 205 23.12 -10.43 -11.21
CA VAL A 205 22.27 -9.94 -10.12
C VAL A 205 21.30 -8.88 -10.63
N TRP A 206 21.81 -7.87 -11.33
CA TRP A 206 20.98 -6.80 -11.88
C TRP A 206 19.96 -7.29 -12.93
N ARG A 207 20.35 -8.21 -13.83
CA ARG A 207 19.41 -8.88 -14.74
C ARG A 207 18.34 -9.67 -13.98
N SER A 208 18.72 -10.36 -12.90
CA SER A 208 17.75 -11.11 -12.11
C SER A 208 16.72 -10.20 -11.43
N GLU A 209 17.15 -9.05 -10.90
CA GLU A 209 16.28 -8.03 -10.30
C GLU A 209 15.37 -7.36 -11.35
N LYS A 210 15.90 -7.02 -12.54
CA LYS A 210 15.10 -6.43 -13.63
C LYS A 210 14.11 -7.44 -14.21
N LYS A 211 14.51 -8.70 -14.40
CA LYS A 211 13.62 -9.80 -14.82
C LYS A 211 12.55 -10.09 -13.78
N ALA A 212 12.88 -9.99 -12.50
CA ALA A 212 11.93 -10.11 -11.41
C ALA A 212 10.93 -8.93 -11.40
N ARG A 213 11.40 -7.69 -11.59
CA ARG A 213 10.53 -6.51 -11.80
C ARG A 213 9.64 -6.62 -13.04
N LYS A 214 10.16 -7.17 -14.14
CA LYS A 214 9.40 -7.41 -15.39
C LYS A 214 8.39 -8.54 -15.21
N ARG A 215 8.69 -9.58 -14.41
CA ARG A 215 7.71 -10.58 -13.94
C ARG A 215 6.61 -9.93 -13.10
N MET A 216 6.95 -8.99 -12.21
CA MET A 216 5.93 -8.23 -11.45
C MET A 216 5.06 -7.38 -12.37
N ALA A 217 5.62 -6.78 -13.42
CA ALA A 217 4.89 -6.05 -14.44
C ALA A 217 4.04 -6.98 -15.35
N ALA A 218 4.49 -8.21 -15.60
CA ALA A 218 3.75 -9.21 -16.39
C ALA A 218 2.57 -9.83 -15.63
N ILE A 219 2.54 -9.80 -14.29
CA ILE A 219 1.35 -10.23 -13.52
C ILE A 219 0.21 -9.21 -13.65
N ASP A 220 0.49 -7.97 -14.10
CA ASP A 220 -0.50 -6.93 -14.43
C ASP A 220 -1.41 -7.33 -15.63
N SER A 221 -1.06 -8.38 -16.39
CA SER A 221 -1.77 -8.77 -17.61
C SER A 221 -2.88 -9.82 -17.43
N THR A 222 -3.37 -10.08 -16.21
CA THR A 222 -4.63 -10.82 -16.06
C THR A 222 -5.78 -9.90 -16.49
N ALA A 223 -6.11 -9.99 -17.78
CA ALA A 223 -7.01 -9.10 -18.51
C ALA A 223 -8.29 -8.76 -17.74
N LEU A 224 -8.34 -7.52 -17.26
CA LEU A 224 -9.59 -6.84 -16.91
C LEU A 224 -10.34 -6.57 -18.21
N SER A 225 -11.67 -6.61 -18.17
CA SER A 225 -12.46 -6.11 -19.30
C SER A 225 -12.23 -4.60 -19.49
N GLU A 226 -12.30 -4.11 -20.73
CA GLU A 226 -12.10 -2.69 -21.05
C GLU A 226 -13.02 -1.76 -20.22
N ASP A 227 -14.26 -2.20 -19.95
CA ASP A 227 -15.23 -1.51 -19.09
C ASP A 227 -14.78 -1.41 -17.63
N GLU A 228 -14.11 -2.43 -17.09
CA GLU A 228 -13.57 -2.41 -15.73
C GLU A 228 -12.32 -1.54 -15.65
N ALA A 229 -11.45 -1.58 -16.66
CA ALA A 229 -10.28 -0.71 -16.76
C ALA A 229 -10.69 0.77 -16.84
N ALA A 230 -11.72 1.10 -17.63
CA ALA A 230 -12.26 2.46 -17.76
C ALA A 230 -12.89 2.98 -16.45
N ARG A 231 -13.64 2.14 -15.72
CA ARG A 231 -14.21 2.51 -14.41
C ARG A 231 -13.14 2.66 -13.32
N MET A 232 -12.09 1.85 -13.36
CA MET A 232 -10.94 1.94 -12.45
C MET A 232 -10.11 3.19 -12.72
N ALA A 233 -9.89 3.55 -13.98
CA ALA A 233 -9.24 4.80 -14.37
C ALA A 233 -10.04 6.04 -13.93
N ALA A 234 -11.37 6.01 -14.09
CA ALA A 234 -12.25 7.13 -13.72
C ALA A 234 -12.37 7.36 -12.19
N SER A 235 -12.17 6.33 -11.37
CA SER A 235 -12.31 6.40 -9.90
C SER A 235 -10.97 6.51 -9.15
N GLY A 236 -9.85 6.21 -9.81
CA GLY A 236 -8.55 6.04 -9.17
C GLY A 236 -8.49 4.86 -8.17
N GLU A 237 -9.55 4.06 -8.06
CA GLU A 237 -9.65 2.95 -7.13
C GLU A 237 -9.23 1.64 -7.79
N ARG A 238 -8.29 0.93 -7.15
CA ARG A 238 -7.77 -0.35 -7.62
C ARG A 238 -8.41 -1.46 -6.76
N PRO A 239 -9.35 -2.25 -7.29
CA PRO A 239 -10.16 -3.11 -6.46
C PRO A 239 -9.38 -4.32 -5.95
N LEU A 240 -9.63 -4.69 -4.69
CA LEU A 240 -9.17 -5.92 -4.07
C LEU A 240 -9.97 -7.10 -4.63
N ARG A 241 -9.35 -7.99 -5.40
CA ARG A 241 -9.98 -9.15 -6.05
C ARG A 241 -9.69 -10.45 -5.30
N LEU A 242 -10.69 -11.32 -5.19
CA LEU A 242 -10.59 -12.60 -4.48
C LEU A 242 -9.66 -13.56 -5.24
N ILE A 243 -8.76 -14.20 -4.50
CA ILE A 243 -7.91 -15.30 -4.94
C ILE A 243 -8.14 -16.47 -3.97
N LEU A 244 -8.64 -17.59 -4.48
CA LEU A 244 -8.71 -18.83 -3.71
C LEU A 244 -7.39 -19.61 -3.83
N MET A 245 -7.03 -20.39 -2.81
CA MET A 245 -5.74 -21.08 -2.80
C MET A 245 -5.65 -22.11 -3.94
N SER A 246 -6.74 -22.82 -4.20
CA SER A 246 -6.88 -23.80 -5.27
C SER A 246 -6.64 -23.20 -6.66
N ASP A 247 -6.99 -21.93 -6.89
CA ASP A 247 -6.77 -21.24 -8.18
C ASP A 247 -5.27 -21.11 -8.53
N LYS A 248 -4.38 -21.23 -7.54
CA LYS A 248 -2.92 -21.14 -7.71
C LYS A 248 -2.20 -22.49 -7.63
N GLY A 249 -2.95 -23.59 -7.74
CA GLY A 249 -2.39 -24.93 -7.69
C GLY A 249 -1.82 -25.31 -6.31
N LEU A 250 -2.12 -24.51 -5.27
CA LEU A 250 -1.88 -24.92 -3.91
C LEU A 250 -2.95 -25.94 -3.54
N ASP A 251 -2.53 -27.18 -3.46
CA ASP A 251 -3.40 -28.29 -3.13
C ASP A 251 -4.03 -28.04 -1.75
N SER A 252 -5.36 -28.07 -1.71
CA SER A 252 -6.17 -28.10 -0.48
C SER A 252 -5.72 -29.19 0.52
N SER A 253 -4.93 -30.17 0.09
CA SER A 253 -4.23 -31.15 0.94
C SER A 253 -3.25 -30.54 1.95
N ALA A 254 -2.75 -29.32 1.73
CA ALA A 254 -2.01 -28.56 2.74
C ALA A 254 -2.88 -28.20 3.97
N GLY A 255 -4.21 -28.29 3.82
CA GLY A 255 -5.18 -28.14 4.91
C GLY A 255 -5.54 -26.69 5.23
N ALA A 256 -5.27 -25.75 4.32
CA ALA A 256 -5.69 -24.35 4.40
C ALA A 256 -7.17 -24.20 3.99
N VAL A 257 -8.09 -24.62 4.86
CA VAL A 257 -9.54 -24.59 4.61
C VAL A 257 -10.28 -23.84 5.71
N CYS A 258 -11.39 -23.21 5.36
CA CYS A 258 -12.29 -22.53 6.28
C CYS A 258 -12.98 -23.50 7.27
N LEU A 259 -13.71 -22.97 8.24
CA LEU A 259 -14.44 -23.76 9.26
C LEU A 259 -15.30 -24.88 8.65
N ASP A 260 -15.94 -24.66 7.49
CA ASP A 260 -16.79 -25.65 6.81
C ASP A 260 -16.03 -26.60 5.86
N GLY A 261 -14.72 -26.41 5.70
CA GLY A 261 -13.87 -27.15 4.79
C GLY A 261 -13.82 -26.60 3.35
N SER A 262 -14.47 -25.47 3.06
CA SER A 262 -14.26 -24.75 1.80
C SER A 262 -12.85 -24.16 1.72
N ASP A 263 -12.41 -23.89 0.51
CA ASP A 263 -11.07 -23.37 0.25
C ASP A 263 -10.85 -22.01 0.89
N ALA A 264 -9.67 -21.74 1.42
CA ALA A 264 -9.32 -20.43 1.95
C ALA A 264 -8.85 -19.49 0.83
N GLY A 265 -8.63 -18.22 1.16
CA GLY A 265 -8.26 -17.23 0.16
C GLY A 265 -7.80 -15.90 0.76
N PHE A 266 -7.41 -15.01 -0.13
CA PHE A 266 -7.12 -13.61 0.18
C PHE A 266 -7.62 -12.72 -0.95
N TYR A 267 -7.79 -11.44 -0.66
CA TYR A 267 -8.02 -10.44 -1.68
C TYR A 267 -6.73 -9.71 -2.01
N PHE A 268 -6.54 -9.37 -3.27
CA PHE A 268 -5.31 -8.77 -3.77
C PHE A 268 -5.56 -7.60 -4.72
N ALA A 269 -4.72 -6.58 -4.62
CA ALA A 269 -4.54 -5.53 -5.61
C ALA A 269 -3.06 -5.22 -5.74
N HIS A 270 -2.57 -5.09 -6.98
CA HIS A 270 -1.18 -4.77 -7.28
C HIS A 270 -0.73 -3.43 -6.69
N ALA A 271 0.56 -3.14 -6.72
CA ALA A 271 1.11 -1.80 -6.52
C ALA A 271 0.81 -0.88 -7.71
N ALA A 272 0.77 0.44 -7.48
CA ALA A 272 0.63 1.40 -8.56
C ALA A 272 2.02 1.77 -9.07
N GLY A 273 2.35 1.25 -10.26
CA GLY A 273 3.63 1.48 -10.92
C GLY A 273 4.82 0.75 -10.28
N SER A 274 5.92 0.72 -11.03
CA SER A 274 7.14 0.00 -10.68
C SER A 274 7.85 0.53 -9.42
N ALA A 275 7.72 1.83 -9.12
CA ALA A 275 8.31 2.47 -7.95
C ALA A 275 7.72 2.01 -6.59
N SER A 276 6.56 1.36 -6.62
CA SER A 276 5.91 0.79 -5.41
C SER A 276 5.82 -0.73 -5.45
N ALA A 277 6.41 -1.38 -6.45
CA ALA A 277 6.36 -2.83 -6.63
C ALA A 277 6.89 -3.59 -5.40
N GLY A 278 7.95 -3.10 -4.75
CA GLY A 278 8.51 -3.69 -3.53
C GLY A 278 7.78 -3.32 -2.22
N LYS A 279 6.65 -2.59 -2.26
CA LYS A 279 5.95 -2.09 -1.07
C LYS A 279 4.63 -2.81 -0.87
N TRP A 280 4.40 -3.28 0.35
CA TRP A 280 3.31 -4.20 0.67
C TRP A 280 2.59 -3.79 1.94
N ILE A 281 1.26 -3.86 1.92
CA ILE A 281 0.42 -3.94 3.12
C ILE A 281 -0.33 -5.27 3.10
N ILE A 282 -0.14 -6.06 4.16
CA ILE A 282 -0.83 -7.33 4.37
C ILE A 282 -1.76 -7.16 5.57
N MET A 283 -3.06 -7.09 5.30
CA MET A 283 -4.11 -6.85 6.28
C MET A 283 -4.82 -8.15 6.63
N LEU A 284 -4.79 -8.54 7.90
CA LEU A 284 -5.61 -9.63 8.40
C LEU A 284 -7.03 -9.13 8.66
N GLN A 285 -8.01 -9.72 7.98
CA GLN A 285 -9.42 -9.43 8.21
C GLN A 285 -9.83 -9.86 9.63
N GLY A 286 -10.73 -9.10 10.25
CA GLY A 286 -11.34 -9.44 11.54
C GLY A 286 -12.76 -9.98 11.43
N GLY A 287 -13.37 -10.26 12.58
CA GLY A 287 -14.77 -10.69 12.65
C GLY A 287 -15.11 -11.46 13.92
N ALA A 288 -14.61 -11.04 15.09
CA ALA A 288 -14.76 -11.78 16.35
C ALA A 288 -14.25 -13.24 16.29
N TRP A 289 -14.76 -14.11 17.15
CA TRP A 289 -14.35 -15.52 17.30
C TRP A 289 -15.56 -16.40 17.50
N CYS A 290 -15.38 -17.72 17.44
CA CYS A 290 -16.36 -18.67 17.96
C CYS A 290 -15.82 -19.36 19.22
N PHE A 291 -16.68 -19.55 20.23
CA PHE A 291 -16.21 -19.87 21.60
C PHE A 291 -16.56 -21.29 22.09
N ASN A 292 -17.29 -22.06 21.28
CA ASN A 292 -17.59 -23.48 21.51
C ASN A 292 -17.87 -24.18 20.16
N ALA A 293 -17.97 -25.50 20.18
CA ALA A 293 -18.11 -26.30 18.97
C ALA A 293 -19.38 -25.97 18.17
N GLU A 294 -20.51 -25.79 18.85
CA GLU A 294 -21.80 -25.48 18.23
C GLU A 294 -21.83 -24.07 17.61
N ASP A 295 -21.22 -23.09 18.27
CA ASP A 295 -21.04 -21.72 17.78
C ASP A 295 -20.13 -21.69 16.55
N CYS A 296 -19.03 -22.44 16.56
CA CYS A 296 -18.17 -22.57 15.39
C CYS A 296 -18.86 -23.28 14.22
N LEU A 297 -19.71 -24.29 14.50
CA LEU A 297 -20.53 -24.92 13.47
C LEU A 297 -21.58 -23.95 12.89
N ALA A 298 -22.20 -23.13 13.72
CA ALA A 298 -23.14 -22.11 13.26
C ALA A 298 -22.44 -21.02 12.44
N ARG A 299 -21.21 -20.66 12.82
CA ARG A 299 -20.36 -19.72 12.08
C ARG A 299 -19.86 -20.29 10.75
N SER A 300 -19.67 -21.60 10.65
CA SER A 300 -19.25 -22.25 9.40
C SER A 300 -20.28 -22.09 8.27
N THR A 301 -21.48 -21.59 8.54
CA THR A 301 -22.50 -21.31 7.53
C THR A 301 -22.59 -19.83 7.15
N THR A 302 -21.56 -19.03 7.45
CA THR A 302 -21.45 -17.62 7.06
C THR A 302 -20.15 -17.34 6.33
N ASP A 303 -20.02 -16.12 5.80
CA ASP A 303 -18.79 -15.57 5.21
C ASP A 303 -17.58 -15.58 6.17
N LEU A 304 -17.81 -15.57 7.48
CA LEU A 304 -16.78 -15.68 8.51
C LEU A 304 -16.36 -17.11 8.87
N GLY A 305 -16.87 -18.11 8.14
CA GLY A 305 -16.53 -19.52 8.31
C GLY A 305 -16.57 -20.35 7.02
N SER A 306 -16.88 -19.74 5.87
CA SER A 306 -16.93 -20.40 4.57
C SER A 306 -16.69 -19.39 3.45
N SER A 307 -15.81 -19.73 2.51
CA SER A 307 -15.51 -18.91 1.34
C SER A 307 -16.63 -18.92 0.28
N LYS A 308 -17.61 -19.82 0.42
CA LYS A 308 -18.77 -19.91 -0.49
C LYS A 308 -19.66 -18.66 -0.48
N PHE A 309 -19.52 -17.82 0.54
CA PHE A 309 -20.28 -16.58 0.70
C PHE A 309 -19.45 -15.32 0.39
N TRP A 310 -18.19 -15.47 -0.04
CA TRP A 310 -17.33 -14.34 -0.35
C TRP A 310 -17.68 -13.71 -1.69
N SER A 311 -17.72 -12.38 -1.73
CA SER A 311 -17.78 -11.62 -2.96
C SER A 311 -16.45 -11.71 -3.72
N GLN A 312 -16.50 -11.52 -5.04
CA GLN A 312 -15.32 -11.49 -5.91
C GLN A 312 -14.41 -10.28 -5.66
N SER A 313 -14.92 -9.27 -4.97
CA SER A 313 -14.16 -8.09 -4.57
C SER A 313 -14.49 -7.67 -3.15
N ALA A 314 -13.53 -7.09 -2.43
CA ALA A 314 -13.73 -6.62 -1.07
C ALA A 314 -12.94 -5.34 -0.77
N ASN A 315 -13.28 -4.26 -1.48
CA ASN A 315 -12.68 -2.95 -1.26
C ASN A 315 -12.93 -2.45 0.16
N ARG A 316 -11.98 -1.66 0.66
CA ARG A 316 -11.98 -1.05 2.00
C ARG A 316 -11.48 0.38 1.88
N GLY A 317 -11.97 1.24 2.77
CA GLY A 317 -11.52 2.63 2.88
C GLY A 317 -10.25 2.75 3.72
N GLY A 318 -10.00 3.97 4.17
CA GLY A 318 -8.90 4.31 5.08
C GLY A 318 -7.56 3.76 4.60
N ILE A 319 -6.80 3.11 5.48
CA ILE A 319 -5.44 2.61 5.17
C ILE A 319 -5.41 1.53 4.08
N MET A 320 -6.53 0.86 3.79
CA MET A 320 -6.62 -0.14 2.71
C MET A 320 -7.17 0.44 1.40
N SER A 321 -7.51 1.74 1.36
CA SER A 321 -7.99 2.39 0.14
C SER A 321 -6.89 2.47 -0.91
N GLY A 322 -7.27 2.24 -2.17
CA GLY A 322 -6.41 2.46 -3.33
C GLY A 322 -6.45 3.90 -3.84
N ASN A 323 -7.36 4.72 -3.31
CA ASN A 323 -7.50 6.12 -3.67
C ASN A 323 -6.49 6.96 -2.84
N CYS A 324 -5.56 7.62 -3.53
CA CYS A 324 -4.54 8.45 -2.89
C CYS A 324 -5.06 9.74 -2.25
N LEU A 325 -6.31 10.15 -2.50
CA LEU A 325 -6.94 11.24 -1.73
C LEU A 325 -7.33 10.79 -0.32
N VAL A 326 -7.69 9.50 -0.17
CA VAL A 326 -8.03 8.89 1.12
C VAL A 326 -6.78 8.36 1.82
N ASN A 327 -5.87 7.75 1.07
CA ASN A 327 -4.72 7.02 1.58
C ASN A 327 -3.43 7.40 0.84
N PRO A 328 -3.02 8.68 0.82
CA PRO A 328 -1.89 9.17 0.02
C PRO A 328 -0.57 8.43 0.30
N ASP A 329 -0.44 7.83 1.48
CA ASP A 329 0.81 7.23 1.94
C ASP A 329 0.97 5.75 1.56
N PHE A 330 -0.14 5.01 1.46
CA PHE A 330 -0.13 3.57 1.20
C PHE A 330 -0.98 3.17 -0.02
N CYS A 331 -1.69 4.11 -0.67
CA CYS A 331 -2.57 3.83 -1.82
C CYS A 331 -1.88 3.06 -2.93
N ASN A 332 -0.58 3.29 -3.14
CA ASN A 332 0.22 2.72 -4.21
C ASN A 332 0.87 1.37 -3.87
N PHE A 333 0.72 0.87 -2.64
CA PHE A 333 1.33 -0.40 -2.24
C PHE A 333 0.58 -1.57 -2.89
N ASN A 334 1.23 -2.73 -2.97
CA ASN A 334 0.52 -3.99 -3.10
C ASN A 334 -0.35 -4.16 -1.85
N ARG A 335 -1.64 -4.39 -2.03
CA ARG A 335 -2.61 -4.52 -0.95
C ARG A 335 -3.12 -5.95 -0.91
N VAL A 336 -2.93 -6.60 0.22
CA VAL A 336 -3.46 -7.93 0.52
C VAL A 336 -4.44 -7.80 1.66
N MET A 337 -5.64 -8.37 1.52
CA MET A 337 -6.52 -8.64 2.66
C MET A 337 -6.70 -10.15 2.81
N VAL A 338 -6.08 -10.74 3.82
CA VAL A 338 -6.22 -12.17 4.11
C VAL A 338 -7.64 -12.41 4.63
N ALA A 339 -8.42 -13.23 3.95
CA ALA A 339 -9.83 -13.41 4.29
C ALA A 339 -9.98 -14.25 5.57
N TYR A 340 -10.88 -13.86 6.46
CA TYR A 340 -11.01 -14.45 7.79
C TYR A 340 -12.13 -15.50 7.83
N CYS A 341 -11.76 -16.78 7.95
CA CYS A 341 -12.73 -17.87 8.04
C CYS A 341 -12.36 -19.01 9.00
N ASP A 342 -11.41 -18.79 9.94
CA ASP A 342 -11.01 -19.81 10.92
C ASP A 342 -11.63 -19.61 12.31
N GLY A 343 -12.11 -18.40 12.62
CA GLY A 343 -12.75 -18.08 13.90
C GLY A 343 -11.81 -18.05 15.11
N ALA A 344 -10.49 -18.03 14.90
CA ALA A 344 -9.47 -18.09 15.94
C ALA A 344 -8.31 -17.10 15.70
N SER A 345 -8.53 -15.92 15.11
CA SER A 345 -7.44 -14.95 14.82
C SER A 345 -6.25 -15.56 14.08
N TYR A 346 -6.50 -16.48 13.14
CA TYR A 346 -5.45 -17.18 12.40
C TYR A 346 -4.53 -18.05 13.28
N THR A 347 -4.92 -18.40 14.51
CA THR A 347 -4.05 -19.18 15.42
C THR A 347 -4.36 -20.67 15.44
N GLY A 348 -5.55 -21.10 14.99
CA GLY A 348 -5.95 -22.50 15.05
C GLY A 348 -5.11 -23.43 14.16
N ASP A 349 -4.70 -24.58 14.69
CA ASP A 349 -3.98 -25.62 13.94
C ASP A 349 -4.34 -27.02 14.47
N ARG A 350 -5.63 -27.34 14.43
CA ARG A 350 -6.13 -28.62 14.92
C ARG A 350 -6.02 -29.67 13.83
N GLU A 351 -5.18 -30.69 14.01
CA GLU A 351 -4.87 -31.68 12.96
C GLU A 351 -6.10 -32.33 12.32
N GLN A 352 -7.08 -32.76 13.12
CA GLN A 352 -8.33 -33.36 12.65
C GLN A 352 -9.49 -32.37 12.80
N PRO A 353 -10.53 -32.38 11.96
CA PRO A 353 -11.73 -31.58 12.19
C PRO A 353 -12.49 -32.08 13.44
N LEU A 354 -13.18 -31.19 14.15
CA LEU A 354 -14.12 -31.59 15.21
C LEU A 354 -15.41 -32.10 14.56
N GLN A 355 -15.94 -33.22 15.04
CA GLN A 355 -17.23 -33.73 14.61
C GLN A 355 -18.32 -33.14 15.51
N VAL A 356 -19.08 -32.18 14.99
CA VAL A 356 -20.06 -31.40 15.77
C VAL A 356 -21.46 -31.76 15.32
N ARG A 357 -22.35 -32.05 16.29
CA ARG A 357 -23.76 -32.33 16.01
C ARG A 357 -24.55 -31.04 15.95
N ASN A 358 -25.27 -30.81 14.86
CA ASN A 358 -26.17 -29.65 14.74
C ASN A 358 -27.51 -29.92 15.46
N ASN A 359 -28.39 -28.90 15.48
CA ASN A 359 -29.71 -28.99 16.10
C ASN A 359 -30.64 -30.04 15.44
N SER A 360 -30.41 -30.42 14.19
CA SER A 360 -31.18 -31.47 13.50
C SER A 360 -30.64 -32.89 13.75
N GLY A 361 -29.61 -33.03 14.59
CA GLY A 361 -28.96 -34.31 14.89
C GLY A 361 -27.91 -34.76 13.88
N ALA A 362 -27.67 -34.01 12.79
CA ALA A 362 -26.63 -34.33 11.80
C ALA A 362 -25.24 -33.95 12.33
N VAL A 363 -24.25 -34.80 12.07
CA VAL A 363 -22.85 -34.56 12.46
C VAL A 363 -22.10 -33.94 11.28
N ARG A 364 -21.37 -32.85 11.52
CA ARG A 364 -20.61 -32.12 10.51
C ARG A 364 -19.17 -31.87 11.01
N PRO A 365 -18.16 -31.99 10.13
CA PRO A 365 -16.80 -31.60 10.46
C PRO A 365 -16.68 -30.08 10.56
N VAL A 366 -15.96 -29.60 11.57
CA VAL A 366 -15.56 -28.20 11.74
C VAL A 366 -14.03 -28.13 11.81
N TYR A 367 -13.43 -27.37 10.91
CA TYR A 367 -11.99 -27.28 10.74
C TYR A 367 -11.42 -26.04 11.44
N PHE A 368 -10.29 -26.16 12.12
CA PHE A 368 -9.59 -25.03 12.75
C PHE A 368 -8.20 -24.90 12.16
N ARG A 369 -8.07 -24.07 11.12
CA ARG A 369 -6.89 -24.05 10.23
C ARG A 369 -6.27 -22.67 10.06
N GLY A 370 -6.57 -21.72 10.94
CA GLY A 370 -6.07 -20.35 10.88
C GLY A 370 -4.57 -20.24 10.59
N LYS A 371 -3.74 -21.05 11.25
CA LYS A 371 -2.29 -21.06 11.00
C LYS A 371 -1.96 -21.51 9.59
N ARG A 372 -2.59 -22.59 9.13
CA ARG A 372 -2.35 -23.15 7.79
C ARG A 372 -2.80 -22.21 6.70
N ILE A 373 -3.91 -21.51 6.93
CA ILE A 373 -4.40 -20.45 6.03
C ILE A 373 -3.35 -19.34 5.92
N LEU A 374 -2.87 -18.81 7.05
CA LEU A 374 -1.86 -17.75 7.04
C LEU A 374 -0.57 -18.21 6.34
N ASP A 375 -0.10 -19.42 6.64
CA ASP A 375 1.10 -19.99 6.03
C ASP A 375 0.95 -20.15 4.51
N ALA A 376 -0.16 -20.74 4.06
CA ALA A 376 -0.44 -20.95 2.64
C ALA A 376 -0.57 -19.61 1.88
N VAL A 377 -1.26 -18.62 2.46
CA VAL A 377 -1.35 -17.29 1.86
C VAL A 377 0.03 -16.67 1.71
N LEU A 378 0.87 -16.68 2.75
CA LEU A 378 2.22 -16.13 2.68
C LEU A 378 3.07 -16.85 1.64
N ASP A 379 2.99 -18.18 1.56
CA ASP A 379 3.68 -18.96 0.53
C ASP A 379 3.18 -18.64 -0.88
N THR A 380 1.88 -18.44 -1.06
CA THR A 380 1.31 -18.01 -2.34
C THR A 380 1.90 -16.66 -2.75
N LEU A 381 1.90 -15.70 -1.82
CA LEU A 381 2.37 -14.35 -2.09
C LEU A 381 3.86 -14.33 -2.46
N LEU A 382 4.67 -15.12 -1.76
CA LEU A 382 6.11 -15.29 -2.01
C LEU A 382 6.38 -15.92 -3.37
N THR A 383 5.63 -16.97 -3.74
CA THR A 383 5.94 -17.77 -4.93
C THR A 383 5.28 -17.26 -6.20
N SER A 384 4.15 -16.54 -6.09
CA SER A 384 3.27 -16.27 -7.22
C SER A 384 2.89 -14.79 -7.38
N PHE A 385 3.13 -13.94 -6.39
CA PHE A 385 2.71 -12.52 -6.41
C PHE A 385 3.85 -11.52 -6.20
N GLY A 386 5.09 -11.98 -6.03
CA GLY A 386 6.26 -11.09 -5.94
C GLY A 386 6.60 -10.60 -4.54
N LEU A 387 6.04 -11.20 -3.47
CA LEU A 387 6.41 -10.84 -2.09
C LEU A 387 7.87 -11.22 -1.77
N ASP A 388 8.46 -12.14 -2.52
CA ASP A 388 9.89 -12.50 -2.46
C ASP A 388 10.84 -11.35 -2.84
N LEU A 389 10.30 -10.29 -3.46
CA LEU A 389 11.01 -9.08 -3.86
C LEU A 389 10.66 -7.87 -2.99
N ALA A 390 9.94 -8.09 -1.88
CA ALA A 390 9.48 -7.00 -1.03
C ALA A 390 10.65 -6.27 -0.35
N GLU A 391 10.64 -4.95 -0.46
CA GLU A 391 11.53 -4.04 0.26
C GLU A 391 10.92 -3.62 1.60
N GLN A 392 9.60 -3.39 1.59
CA GLN A 392 8.86 -2.88 2.74
C GLN A 392 7.53 -3.62 2.89
N VAL A 393 7.26 -4.12 4.10
CA VAL A 393 6.03 -4.80 4.46
C VAL A 393 5.43 -4.17 5.72
N LEU A 394 4.22 -3.65 5.59
CA LEU A 394 3.36 -3.28 6.70
C LEU A 394 2.39 -4.44 6.97
N PHE A 395 2.61 -5.17 8.05
CA PHE A 395 1.74 -6.25 8.47
C PHE A 395 0.68 -5.70 9.43
N ALA A 396 -0.57 -5.66 8.99
CA ALA A 396 -1.66 -5.05 9.71
C ALA A 396 -2.79 -6.04 9.93
N GLY A 397 -3.77 -5.64 10.73
CA GLY A 397 -4.99 -6.39 10.88
C GLY A 397 -6.03 -5.58 11.64
N CYS A 398 -7.30 -5.90 11.47
CA CYS A 398 -8.36 -5.25 12.24
C CYS A 398 -9.13 -6.17 13.15
N SER A 399 -9.52 -5.71 14.35
CA SER A 399 -10.32 -6.49 15.31
C SER A 399 -9.63 -7.81 15.67
N ALA A 400 -10.28 -8.97 15.47
CA ALA A 400 -9.68 -10.29 15.59
C ALA A 400 -8.44 -10.47 14.69
N GLY A 401 -8.41 -9.86 13.50
CA GLY A 401 -7.23 -9.80 12.65
C GLY A 401 -6.16 -8.86 13.19
N GLY A 402 -6.54 -7.79 13.91
CA GLY A 402 -5.63 -6.90 14.63
C GLY A 402 -4.92 -7.65 15.75
N LEU A 403 -5.67 -8.39 16.57
CA LEU A 403 -5.10 -9.31 17.54
C LEU A 403 -4.20 -10.35 16.86
N GLY A 404 -4.64 -10.93 15.73
CA GLY A 404 -3.86 -11.86 14.93
C GLY A 404 -2.53 -11.25 14.46
N SER A 405 -2.53 -10.02 13.98
CA SER A 405 -1.32 -9.34 13.48
C SER A 405 -0.27 -9.17 14.58
N LEU A 406 -0.74 -8.92 15.82
CA LEU A 406 0.10 -8.82 17.00
C LEU A 406 0.61 -10.19 17.47
N VAL A 407 -0.26 -11.21 17.51
CA VAL A 407 0.13 -12.58 17.91
C VAL A 407 1.15 -13.19 16.94
N HIS A 408 0.96 -12.95 15.64
CA HIS A 408 1.83 -13.48 14.57
C HIS A 408 2.99 -12.57 14.19
N ALA A 409 3.13 -11.40 14.82
CA ALA A 409 4.08 -10.35 14.45
C ALA A 409 5.50 -10.87 14.21
N ASP A 410 6.10 -11.49 15.23
CA ASP A 410 7.46 -12.00 15.15
C ASP A 410 7.58 -13.22 14.23
N TYR A 411 6.53 -14.04 14.15
CA TYR A 411 6.51 -15.22 13.29
C TYR A 411 6.60 -14.82 11.81
N VAL A 412 5.74 -13.90 11.37
CA VAL A 412 5.70 -13.44 9.98
C VAL A 412 6.96 -12.66 9.63
N ASN A 413 7.41 -11.77 10.53
CA ASN A 413 8.66 -11.03 10.34
C ASN A 413 9.86 -11.97 10.12
N GLN A 414 10.03 -12.97 10.99
CA GLN A 414 11.12 -13.95 10.87
C GLN A 414 10.98 -14.80 9.61
N ARG A 415 9.76 -15.23 9.26
CA ARG A 415 9.51 -16.01 8.05
C ARG A 415 9.92 -15.24 6.80
N LEU A 416 9.49 -13.98 6.66
CA LEU A 416 9.83 -13.17 5.49
C LEU A 416 11.32 -12.83 5.45
N ARG A 417 11.91 -12.40 6.57
CA ARG A 417 13.36 -12.10 6.60
C ARG A 417 14.25 -13.29 6.27
N ALA A 418 13.79 -14.51 6.50
CA ALA A 418 14.55 -15.72 6.16
C ALA A 418 14.62 -15.98 4.64
N VAL A 419 13.68 -15.45 3.85
CA VAL A 419 13.53 -15.79 2.42
C VAL A 419 13.46 -14.59 1.49
N VAL A 420 13.33 -13.36 2.02
CA VAL A 420 13.24 -12.10 1.27
C VAL A 420 14.47 -11.23 1.57
N PRO A 421 15.56 -11.35 0.78
CA PRO A 421 16.80 -10.63 1.05
C PRO A 421 16.66 -9.10 0.98
N ALA A 422 15.76 -8.61 0.12
CA ALA A 422 15.53 -7.18 -0.08
C ALA A 422 14.74 -6.51 1.07
N LEU A 423 14.22 -7.27 2.04
CA LEU A 423 13.33 -6.77 3.08
C LEU A 423 14.06 -5.88 4.10
N THR A 424 14.06 -4.58 3.83
CA THR A 424 14.67 -3.56 4.70
C THR A 424 13.73 -3.14 5.84
N LYS A 425 12.42 -3.06 5.60
CA LYS A 425 11.45 -2.56 6.57
C LYS A 425 10.27 -3.53 6.75
N PHE A 426 10.12 -4.08 7.96
CA PHE A 426 8.93 -4.84 8.36
C PHE A 426 8.41 -4.27 9.68
N ARG A 427 7.13 -3.89 9.73
CA ARG A 427 6.49 -3.39 10.95
C ARG A 427 5.05 -3.86 11.07
N VAL A 428 4.52 -3.81 12.28
CA VAL A 428 3.17 -4.28 12.58
C VAL A 428 2.25 -3.13 12.99
N LEU A 429 1.03 -3.14 12.47
CA LEU A 429 0.00 -2.15 12.74
C LEU A 429 -1.33 -2.83 13.13
N PRO A 430 -1.49 -3.22 14.41
CA PRO A 430 -2.76 -3.74 14.91
C PRO A 430 -3.78 -2.60 15.01
N LEU A 431 -4.92 -2.75 14.33
CA LEU A 431 -6.05 -1.82 14.34
C LEU A 431 -7.17 -2.41 15.20
N SER A 432 -7.59 -1.70 16.24
CA SER A 432 -8.64 -2.14 17.18
C SER A 432 -8.42 -3.58 17.70
N GLY A 433 -7.14 -3.98 17.83
CA GLY A 433 -6.70 -5.34 18.13
C GLY A 433 -6.18 -5.52 19.56
N TYR A 434 -6.03 -4.43 20.32
CA TYR A 434 -5.59 -4.45 21.70
C TYR A 434 -6.81 -4.51 22.64
N PHE A 435 -7.40 -5.69 22.79
CA PHE A 435 -8.51 -5.88 23.72
C PHE A 435 -8.01 -5.95 25.16
N LEU A 436 -8.53 -5.05 26.02
CA LEU A 436 -8.11 -4.98 27.41
C LEU A 436 -8.54 -6.23 28.19
N ARG A 437 -7.59 -6.83 28.91
CA ARG A 437 -7.87 -7.89 29.88
C ARG A 437 -8.49 -7.29 31.15
N HIS A 438 -9.80 -7.07 31.10
CA HIS A 438 -10.57 -6.43 32.17
C HIS A 438 -11.77 -7.29 32.59
N ASN A 439 -12.23 -7.11 33.83
CA ASN A 439 -13.47 -7.73 34.30
C ASN A 439 -14.69 -6.91 33.84
N SER A 440 -15.85 -7.53 33.66
CA SER A 440 -17.08 -6.77 33.40
C SER A 440 -17.51 -5.93 34.61
N VAL A 441 -18.53 -5.08 34.45
CA VAL A 441 -19.15 -4.33 35.56
C VAL A 441 -19.73 -5.23 36.67
N GLU A 442 -19.97 -6.51 36.37
CA GLU A 442 -20.35 -7.54 37.36
C GLU A 442 -19.14 -8.25 37.99
N ASN A 443 -17.92 -7.73 37.75
CA ASN A 443 -16.65 -8.29 38.19
C ASN A 443 -16.36 -9.71 37.65
N GLN A 444 -16.67 -9.96 36.37
CA GLN A 444 -16.44 -11.26 35.73
C GLN A 444 -15.36 -11.17 34.64
N ALA A 445 -14.43 -12.13 34.63
CA ALA A 445 -13.38 -12.23 33.61
C ALA A 445 -13.90 -12.86 32.30
N VAL A 446 -14.89 -12.21 31.65
CA VAL A 446 -15.60 -12.72 30.47
C VAL A 446 -14.66 -12.94 29.28
N TYR A 447 -13.98 -11.87 28.85
CA TYR A 447 -13.08 -11.92 27.70
C TYR A 447 -11.93 -12.95 27.87
N PRO A 448 -11.21 -13.00 29.00
CA PRO A 448 -10.20 -14.04 29.23
C PRO A 448 -10.77 -15.45 29.18
N ALA A 449 -11.97 -15.68 29.73
CA ALA A 449 -12.61 -16.99 29.69
C ALA A 449 -12.96 -17.41 28.25
N PHE A 450 -13.42 -16.47 27.43
CA PHE A 450 -13.71 -16.69 26.01
C PHE A 450 -12.45 -16.99 25.21
N MET A 451 -11.39 -16.19 25.35
CA MET A 451 -10.14 -16.41 24.63
C MET A 451 -9.45 -17.71 25.03
N LYS A 452 -9.56 -18.12 26.30
CA LYS A 452 -9.13 -19.44 26.74
C LYS A 452 -9.84 -20.56 25.94
N ARG A 453 -11.17 -20.47 25.78
CA ARG A 453 -11.94 -21.44 24.99
C ARG A 453 -11.51 -21.45 23.52
N VAL A 454 -11.26 -20.28 22.92
CA VAL A 454 -10.76 -20.18 21.55
C VAL A 454 -9.45 -20.97 21.41
N VAL A 455 -8.48 -20.74 22.31
CA VAL A 455 -7.18 -21.43 22.25
C VAL A 455 -7.32 -22.95 22.41
N GLU A 456 -8.11 -23.38 23.39
CA GLU A 456 -8.30 -24.80 23.69
C GLU A 456 -9.05 -25.54 22.57
N LEU A 457 -10.12 -24.94 22.03
CA LEU A 457 -10.95 -25.54 20.98
C LEU A 457 -10.20 -25.68 19.65
N SER A 458 -9.47 -24.63 19.27
CA SER A 458 -8.78 -24.55 17.98
C SER A 458 -7.35 -25.11 18.00
N ASN A 459 -6.87 -25.57 19.16
CA ASN A 459 -5.48 -26.01 19.37
C ASN A 459 -4.45 -24.95 18.94
N SER A 460 -4.60 -23.73 19.44
CA SER A 460 -3.83 -22.58 18.95
C SER A 460 -2.40 -22.45 19.51
N THR A 461 -2.00 -23.28 20.48
CA THR A 461 -0.78 -23.07 21.27
C THR A 461 0.50 -22.98 20.43
N SER A 462 0.59 -23.71 19.32
CA SER A 462 1.74 -23.69 18.40
C SER A 462 1.92 -22.37 17.65
N SER A 463 0.84 -21.58 17.52
CA SER A 463 0.80 -20.30 16.82
C SER A 463 1.06 -19.10 17.74
N LEU A 464 0.99 -19.30 19.06
CA LEU A 464 1.22 -18.22 20.02
C LEU A 464 2.71 -17.87 20.10
N ASN A 465 3.03 -16.65 20.53
CA ASN A 465 4.41 -16.20 20.68
C ASN A 465 5.20 -17.18 21.58
N LYS A 466 6.23 -17.82 21.01
CA LYS A 466 7.01 -18.88 21.67
C LYS A 466 7.69 -18.42 22.96
N ARG A 467 8.09 -17.15 23.04
CA ARG A 467 8.72 -16.59 24.25
C ARG A 467 7.70 -16.34 25.33
N CYS A 468 6.51 -15.89 24.95
CA CYS A 468 5.40 -15.80 25.88
C CYS A 468 5.05 -17.20 26.43
N THR A 469 4.85 -18.19 25.57
CA THR A 469 4.44 -19.53 26.02
C THR A 469 5.51 -20.20 26.89
N ALA A 470 6.80 -20.01 26.57
CA ALA A 470 7.91 -20.47 27.41
C ALA A 470 8.00 -19.78 28.77
N ALA A 471 7.55 -18.51 28.87
CA ALA A 471 7.53 -17.76 30.12
C ALA A 471 6.30 -18.08 31.00
N MET A 472 5.30 -18.78 30.47
CA MET A 472 4.07 -19.09 31.20
C MET A 472 4.18 -20.39 32.00
N PRO A 473 3.55 -20.49 33.19
CA PRO A 473 3.42 -21.74 33.90
C PRO A 473 2.70 -22.83 33.07
N PRO A 474 2.94 -24.13 33.38
CA PRO A 474 2.21 -25.23 32.74
C PRO A 474 0.69 -25.02 32.78
N GLY A 475 0.02 -25.23 31.64
CA GLY A 475 -1.43 -25.03 31.50
C GLY A 475 -1.90 -23.57 31.44
N LYS A 476 -0.98 -22.59 31.41
CA LYS A 476 -1.31 -21.15 31.29
C LYS A 476 -0.85 -20.51 29.98
N SER A 477 -0.27 -21.27 29.05
CA SER A 477 0.19 -20.75 27.74
C SER A 477 -0.91 -20.06 26.94
N TRP A 478 -2.19 -20.40 27.15
CA TRP A 478 -3.33 -19.78 26.47
C TRP A 478 -3.41 -18.26 26.68
N VAL A 479 -2.87 -17.71 27.77
CA VAL A 479 -2.90 -16.25 28.01
C VAL A 479 -2.09 -15.49 26.96
N CYS A 480 -1.18 -16.16 26.25
CA CYS A 480 -0.37 -15.57 25.20
C CYS A 480 -1.14 -15.17 23.94
N ILE A 481 -2.43 -15.53 23.85
CA ILE A 481 -3.32 -14.95 22.83
C ILE A 481 -3.80 -13.55 23.21
N LEU A 482 -3.78 -13.17 24.49
CA LEU A 482 -4.28 -11.88 24.96
C LEU A 482 -3.28 -10.78 24.59
N ALA A 483 -3.79 -9.62 24.16
CA ALA A 483 -2.99 -8.57 23.56
C ALA A 483 -1.87 -8.05 24.47
N ASP A 484 -2.13 -7.90 25.77
CA ASP A 484 -1.13 -7.45 26.74
C ASP A 484 0.04 -8.42 26.87
N PHE A 485 -0.22 -9.73 26.83
CA PHE A 485 0.80 -10.76 26.80
C PHE A 485 1.50 -10.82 25.45
N ALA A 486 0.77 -10.90 24.34
CA ALA A 486 1.36 -10.95 22.99
C ALA A 486 2.29 -9.74 22.75
N TYR A 487 1.82 -8.54 23.09
CA TYR A 487 2.59 -7.30 22.92
C TYR A 487 3.86 -7.27 23.77
N LYS A 488 3.78 -7.71 25.02
CA LYS A 488 4.93 -7.72 25.95
C LYS A 488 6.11 -8.53 25.41
N PHE A 489 5.84 -9.62 24.70
CA PHE A 489 6.87 -10.52 24.17
C PHE A 489 7.23 -10.28 22.70
N THR A 490 6.54 -9.35 22.03
CA THR A 490 6.81 -8.99 20.64
C THR A 490 8.11 -8.16 20.55
N GLU A 491 8.97 -8.53 19.61
CA GLU A 491 10.19 -7.77 19.28
C GLU A 491 10.02 -6.88 18.06
N THR A 492 9.20 -7.31 17.11
CA THR A 492 8.94 -6.55 15.89
C THR A 492 8.35 -5.18 16.24
N PRO A 493 8.78 -4.09 15.58
CA PRO A 493 8.21 -2.77 15.82
C PRO A 493 6.70 -2.74 15.58
N VAL A 494 5.95 -2.25 16.56
CA VAL A 494 4.48 -2.21 16.58
C VAL A 494 3.99 -0.79 16.79
N PHE A 495 3.03 -0.37 15.96
CA PHE A 495 2.23 0.83 16.21
C PHE A 495 0.78 0.43 16.46
N LEU A 496 0.26 0.72 17.66
CA LEU A 496 -1.11 0.38 18.01
C LEU A 496 -2.05 1.49 17.60
N VAL A 497 -3.11 1.19 16.85
CA VAL A 497 -4.23 2.11 16.64
C VAL A 497 -5.43 1.51 17.34
N ASN A 498 -5.97 2.20 18.34
CA ASN A 498 -7.06 1.64 19.13
C ASN A 498 -7.90 2.74 19.77
N SER A 499 -9.21 2.55 19.79
CA SER A 499 -10.05 3.26 20.76
C SER A 499 -9.76 2.76 22.18
N ALA A 500 -9.60 3.67 23.13
CA ALA A 500 -9.51 3.32 24.56
C ALA A 500 -10.84 2.78 25.12
N MET A 501 -11.96 3.16 24.49
CA MET A 501 -13.29 2.60 24.72
C MET A 501 -13.85 2.10 23.40
N ASP A 502 -13.19 1.07 22.88
CA ASP A 502 -13.58 0.37 21.66
C ASP A 502 -15.02 -0.16 21.72
N TRP A 503 -15.77 0.00 20.63
CA TRP A 503 -17.19 -0.37 20.56
C TRP A 503 -17.42 -1.85 20.88
N TRP A 504 -16.61 -2.73 20.28
CA TRP A 504 -16.67 -4.17 20.57
C TRP A 504 -16.32 -4.46 22.02
N SER A 505 -15.32 -3.80 22.59
CA SER A 505 -14.91 -3.97 23.98
C SER A 505 -15.97 -3.51 24.98
N GLY A 506 -16.73 -2.47 24.66
CA GLY A 506 -17.87 -2.01 25.47
C GLY A 506 -18.90 -3.10 25.63
N PHE A 507 -19.31 -3.69 24.51
CA PHE A 507 -20.17 -4.85 24.51
C PHE A 507 -19.50 -6.05 25.20
N CYS A 508 -18.41 -6.55 24.63
CA CYS A 508 -17.93 -7.91 24.85
C CYS A 508 -16.91 -8.07 25.98
N VAL A 509 -16.51 -6.97 26.61
CA VAL A 509 -15.65 -6.95 27.80
C VAL A 509 -16.40 -6.28 28.95
N LEU A 510 -16.67 -4.98 28.88
CA LEU A 510 -17.13 -4.18 30.02
C LEU A 510 -18.58 -4.51 30.43
N PHE A 511 -19.52 -4.52 29.48
CA PHE A 511 -20.95 -4.75 29.74
C PHE A 511 -21.41 -6.17 29.40
N SER A 512 -20.47 -7.12 29.35
CA SER A 512 -20.74 -8.53 29.10
C SER A 512 -20.96 -9.32 30.39
N ALA A 513 -21.70 -10.42 30.30
CA ALA A 513 -21.90 -11.39 31.38
C ALA A 513 -21.50 -12.80 30.94
N LEU A 514 -20.91 -13.58 31.84
CA LEU A 514 -20.55 -14.98 31.57
C LEU A 514 -21.82 -15.83 31.40
N ARG A 515 -21.93 -16.52 30.26
CA ARG A 515 -22.97 -17.52 30.00
C ARG A 515 -22.41 -18.95 30.03
N PRO A 516 -23.23 -19.96 30.39
CA PRO A 516 -22.85 -21.37 30.28
C PRO A 516 -22.46 -21.73 28.83
N ALA A 517 -21.49 -22.62 28.67
CA ALA A 517 -20.86 -22.92 27.39
C ALA A 517 -21.78 -23.53 26.31
N LYS A 518 -23.02 -23.93 26.63
CA LYS A 518 -23.95 -24.66 25.73
C LYS A 518 -24.99 -23.79 25.03
N VAL A 519 -24.97 -22.47 25.20
CA VAL A 519 -25.87 -21.58 24.45
C VAL A 519 -25.16 -21.21 23.15
N ALA A 520 -25.77 -21.52 21.99
CA ALA A 520 -25.30 -21.04 20.69
C ALA A 520 -25.38 -19.51 20.71
N ILE A 521 -24.21 -18.87 20.86
CA ILE A 521 -24.09 -17.42 20.99
C ILE A 521 -23.90 -16.80 19.61
N GLY A 522 -24.91 -16.96 18.75
CA GLY A 522 -25.10 -16.23 17.50
C GLY A 522 -23.82 -15.84 16.75
N GLN A 523 -23.00 -16.82 16.33
CA GLN A 523 -21.86 -16.61 15.41
C GLN A 523 -20.72 -15.75 15.99
N GLY A 524 -20.43 -15.88 17.28
CA GLY A 524 -19.45 -15.03 17.96
C GLY A 524 -20.03 -13.77 18.60
N SER A 525 -21.36 -13.70 18.67
CA SER A 525 -22.07 -12.63 19.36
C SER A 525 -21.96 -12.83 20.87
N CYS A 526 -20.91 -12.25 21.44
CA CYS A 526 -20.89 -11.80 22.83
C CYS A 526 -22.07 -10.84 23.16
N GLY A 527 -22.83 -10.41 22.14
CA GLY A 527 -24.16 -9.79 22.14
C GLY A 527 -25.22 -10.43 23.04
N LEU A 528 -25.29 -11.77 23.05
CA LEU A 528 -26.29 -12.49 23.84
C LEU A 528 -25.90 -12.62 25.33
N SER A 529 -24.71 -12.11 25.67
CA SER A 529 -24.21 -11.96 27.04
C SER A 529 -24.41 -10.58 27.65
N HIS A 530 -24.95 -9.59 26.94
CA HIS A 530 -25.25 -8.30 27.58
C HIS A 530 -26.43 -8.43 28.53
N ARG A 531 -26.31 -7.79 29.69
CA ARG A 531 -27.49 -7.43 30.46
C ARG A 531 -28.25 -6.42 29.61
N ARG A 532 -29.51 -6.73 29.27
CA ARG A 532 -30.37 -5.82 28.48
C ARG A 532 -30.40 -4.40 29.04
N GLU A 533 -30.15 -4.25 30.35
CA GLU A 533 -30.09 -2.96 31.02
C GLU A 533 -28.90 -2.05 30.63
N HIS A 534 -27.76 -2.62 30.20
CA HIS A 534 -26.56 -1.88 29.81
C HIS A 534 -26.43 -1.71 28.29
N TYR A 535 -27.29 -2.39 27.51
CA TYR A 535 -27.26 -2.34 26.05
C TYR A 535 -27.26 -0.90 25.49
N PRO A 536 -28.10 0.03 25.99
CA PRO A 536 -28.08 1.40 25.46
C PRO A 536 -26.72 2.09 25.59
N CYS A 537 -26.04 1.90 26.72
CA CYS A 537 -24.71 2.46 26.99
C CYS A 537 -23.60 1.78 26.17
N ALA A 538 -23.66 0.45 26.05
CA ALA A 538 -22.70 -0.33 25.26
C ALA A 538 -22.82 -0.05 23.75
N ASP A 539 -24.01 0.27 23.26
CA ASP A 539 -24.29 0.65 21.88
C ASP A 539 -23.87 2.08 21.57
N ASN A 540 -24.20 2.99 22.48
CA ASN A 540 -23.92 4.40 22.35
C ASN A 540 -23.57 4.99 23.72
N ILE A 541 -22.32 5.44 23.87
CA ILE A 541 -21.83 6.06 25.09
C ILE A 541 -22.67 7.28 25.49
N GLU A 542 -23.30 7.95 24.51
CA GLU A 542 -24.27 9.04 24.70
C GLU A 542 -25.62 8.57 25.29
N ARG A 543 -25.74 7.33 25.74
CA ARG A 543 -26.93 6.80 26.44
C ARG A 543 -26.59 6.19 27.78
N CYS A 544 -25.36 6.33 28.24
CA CYS A 544 -24.92 5.82 29.52
C CYS A 544 -25.53 6.59 30.70
N LYS A 545 -25.91 5.85 31.73
CA LYS A 545 -26.25 6.40 33.05
C LYS A 545 -24.97 6.87 33.75
N PRO A 546 -25.05 7.78 34.73
CA PRO A 546 -23.87 8.31 35.42
C PRO A 546 -22.94 7.24 36.00
N PHE A 547 -23.49 6.17 36.60
CA PHE A 547 -22.67 5.08 37.15
C PHE A 547 -22.02 4.22 36.05
N GLU A 548 -22.66 4.05 34.90
CA GLU A 548 -22.10 3.33 33.75
C GLU A 548 -20.96 4.16 33.14
N MET A 549 -21.13 5.48 33.06
CA MET A 549 -20.10 6.39 32.59
C MET A 549 -18.88 6.42 33.52
N PHE A 550 -19.08 6.28 34.83
CA PHE A 550 -17.96 6.05 35.76
C PHE A 550 -17.18 4.79 35.41
N ALA A 551 -17.85 3.67 35.11
CA ALA A 551 -17.22 2.42 34.71
C ALA A 551 -16.52 2.53 33.34
N VAL A 552 -17.10 3.25 32.39
CA VAL A 552 -16.49 3.53 31.07
C VAL A 552 -15.21 4.34 31.23
N ASN A 553 -15.23 5.43 32.00
CA ASN A 553 -14.03 6.22 32.25
C ASN A 553 -12.97 5.43 33.04
N GLN A 554 -13.39 4.54 33.95
CA GLN A 554 -12.46 3.63 34.59
C GLN A 554 -11.81 2.66 33.59
N PHE A 555 -12.59 2.12 32.65
CA PHE A 555 -12.06 1.27 31.58
C PHE A 555 -11.05 2.01 30.69
N ILE A 556 -11.29 3.27 30.34
CA ILE A 556 -10.35 4.12 29.57
C ILE A 556 -9.03 4.32 30.33
N ARG A 557 -9.10 4.58 31.65
CA ARG A 557 -7.92 4.70 32.52
C ARG A 557 -7.15 3.40 32.62
N ASP A 558 -7.85 2.28 32.80
CA ASP A 558 -7.24 0.96 32.91
C ASP A 558 -6.62 0.50 31.59
N PHE A 559 -7.24 0.86 30.45
CA PHE A 559 -6.67 0.67 29.13
C PHE A 559 -5.33 1.40 29.00
N SER A 560 -5.33 2.70 29.29
CA SER A 560 -4.13 3.55 29.18
C SER A 560 -3.04 3.06 30.14
N SER A 561 -3.40 2.76 31.39
CA SER A 561 -2.47 2.27 32.40
C SER A 561 -1.89 0.91 32.05
N SER A 562 -2.70 -0.02 31.55
CA SER A 562 -2.25 -1.35 31.13
C SER A 562 -1.31 -1.27 29.94
N LEU A 563 -1.57 -0.37 29.00
CA LEU A 563 -0.74 -0.15 27.83
C LEU A 563 0.60 0.49 28.24
N GLU A 564 0.57 1.56 29.03
CA GLU A 564 1.76 2.27 29.50
C GLU A 564 2.68 1.41 30.39
N ALA A 565 2.09 0.52 31.20
CA ALA A 565 2.84 -0.44 32.01
C ALA A 565 3.49 -1.57 31.20
N ASN A 566 3.10 -1.75 29.93
CA ASN A 566 3.68 -2.77 29.08
C ASN A 566 5.09 -2.36 28.65
N PRO A 567 6.14 -3.16 28.90
CA PRO A 567 7.51 -2.79 28.56
C PRO A 567 7.73 -2.60 27.05
N SER A 568 6.87 -3.16 26.19
CA SER A 568 6.93 -2.92 24.75
C SER A 568 6.46 -1.51 24.37
N TYR A 569 5.61 -0.87 25.17
CA TYR A 569 5.05 0.45 24.85
C TYR A 569 6.10 1.55 24.69
N SER A 570 7.17 1.51 25.47
CA SER A 570 8.24 2.52 25.43
C SER A 570 9.43 2.13 24.56
N LYS A 571 9.43 0.94 23.92
CA LYS A 571 10.54 0.49 23.06
C LYS A 571 10.69 1.41 21.85
N ALA A 572 11.93 1.70 21.48
CA ALA A 572 12.24 2.43 20.26
C ALA A 572 11.65 1.72 19.04
N GLY A 573 11.09 2.50 18.11
CA GLY A 573 10.38 1.98 16.94
C GLY A 573 8.93 1.57 17.20
N ASN A 574 8.45 1.54 18.45
CA ASN A 574 7.03 1.37 18.75
C ASN A 574 6.30 2.72 18.81
N GLY A 575 4.97 2.68 18.88
CA GLY A 575 4.14 3.85 19.08
C GLY A 575 2.68 3.46 19.28
N ALA A 576 1.83 4.44 19.56
CA ALA A 576 0.40 4.20 19.68
C ALA A 576 -0.41 5.45 19.35
N PHE A 577 -1.46 5.30 18.55
CA PHE A 577 -2.53 6.26 18.40
C PHE A 577 -3.75 5.77 19.16
N VAL A 578 -3.95 6.27 20.37
CA VAL A 578 -5.10 5.93 21.21
C VAL A 578 -6.06 7.11 21.25
N HIS A 579 -7.29 6.89 20.84
CA HIS A 579 -8.37 7.90 20.86
C HIS A 579 -9.54 7.46 21.73
N SER A 580 -10.44 8.39 22.02
CA SER A 580 -11.63 8.11 22.83
C SER A 580 -12.89 7.85 22.00
N CYS A 581 -12.85 7.88 20.67
CA CYS A 581 -14.05 7.61 19.85
C CYS A 581 -14.58 6.18 20.02
N HIS A 582 -15.87 6.02 20.27
CA HIS A 582 -16.53 4.73 20.47
C HIS A 582 -16.79 4.00 19.15
N LEU A 583 -15.71 3.61 18.50
CA LEU A 583 -15.69 2.99 17.17
C LEU A 583 -14.91 1.67 17.23
N HIS A 584 -14.98 0.91 16.14
CA HIS A 584 -14.25 -0.33 15.95
C HIS A 584 -13.82 -0.45 14.49
N CYS A 585 -12.57 -0.81 14.24
CA CYS A 585 -11.98 -0.85 12.91
C CYS A 585 -11.99 0.48 12.15
N GLU A 586 -11.96 1.60 12.88
CA GLU A 586 -12.07 2.96 12.37
C GLU A 586 -11.03 3.30 11.29
N ALA A 587 -9.83 2.73 11.36
CA ALA A 587 -8.77 2.95 10.37
C ALA A 587 -9.06 2.37 8.97
N LEU A 588 -10.11 1.55 8.82
CA LEU A 588 -10.58 1.01 7.54
C LEU A 588 -11.69 1.87 6.91
N GLU A 589 -12.13 2.93 7.59
CA GLU A 589 -13.15 3.86 7.11
C GLU A 589 -12.51 5.18 6.71
N SER A 590 -12.78 5.63 5.49
CA SER A 590 -12.13 6.80 4.89
C SER A 590 -12.34 8.09 5.71
N ALA A 591 -13.57 8.32 6.19
CA ALA A 591 -13.90 9.48 7.00
C ALA A 591 -13.13 9.52 8.35
N HIS A 592 -12.88 8.36 8.94
CA HIS A 592 -12.22 8.26 10.24
C HIS A 592 -10.70 8.28 10.14
N TRP A 593 -10.13 7.65 9.11
CA TRP A 593 -8.68 7.56 8.89
C TRP A 593 -8.00 8.93 8.82
N GLY A 594 -8.56 9.86 8.04
CA GLY A 594 -8.08 11.24 7.94
C GLY A 594 -8.77 12.22 8.90
N GLY A 595 -9.87 11.82 9.56
CA GLY A 595 -10.71 12.72 10.35
C GLY A 595 -10.49 12.65 11.87
N ILE A 596 -10.25 11.48 12.44
CA ILE A 596 -10.10 11.34 13.89
C ILE A 596 -8.74 11.87 14.33
N THR A 597 -8.76 12.79 15.29
CA THR A 597 -7.54 13.38 15.86
C THR A 597 -7.32 13.00 17.32
N ALA A 598 -6.06 12.94 17.73
CA ALA A 598 -5.64 12.89 19.12
C ALA A 598 -4.44 13.82 19.30
N GLY A 599 -4.52 14.77 20.24
CA GLY A 599 -3.49 15.81 20.39
C GLY A 599 -3.32 16.69 19.16
N GLY A 600 -4.38 16.87 18.35
CA GLY A 600 -4.36 17.67 17.13
C GLY A 600 -3.69 16.99 15.92
N THR A 601 -3.28 15.73 16.03
CA THR A 601 -2.74 14.93 14.92
C THR A 601 -3.78 13.90 14.49
N THR A 602 -3.98 13.71 13.18
CA THR A 602 -4.89 12.67 12.67
C THR A 602 -4.27 11.28 12.82
N MET A 603 -5.11 10.25 12.81
CA MET A 603 -4.65 8.86 12.82
C MET A 603 -3.69 8.58 11.65
N GLN A 604 -4.05 9.04 10.46
CA GLN A 604 -3.22 8.94 9.26
C GLN A 604 -1.85 9.59 9.45
N GLU A 605 -1.80 10.85 9.90
CA GLU A 605 -0.56 11.59 10.13
C GLU A 605 0.33 10.88 11.16
N ALA A 606 -0.28 10.36 12.23
CA ALA A 606 0.41 9.65 13.28
C ALA A 606 1.08 8.36 12.77
N VAL A 607 0.33 7.53 12.04
CA VAL A 607 0.85 6.29 11.43
C VAL A 607 1.93 6.61 10.40
N LEU A 608 1.73 7.63 9.57
CA LEU A 608 2.72 8.06 8.58
C LEU A 608 4.02 8.51 9.22
N LYS A 609 3.93 9.39 10.21
CA LYS A 609 5.07 9.90 10.97
C LYS A 609 5.86 8.75 11.59
N TRP A 610 5.17 7.76 12.15
CA TRP A 610 5.81 6.55 12.66
C TRP A 610 6.45 5.74 11.54
N TRP A 611 5.74 5.41 10.47
CA TRP A 611 6.23 4.58 9.36
C TRP A 611 7.50 5.15 8.71
N LYS A 612 7.54 6.48 8.54
CA LYS A 612 8.70 7.22 8.01
C LYS A 612 9.86 7.37 8.99
N SER A 613 9.65 7.16 10.29
CA SER A 613 10.74 7.20 11.28
C SER A 613 11.67 5.99 11.15
N ASP A 614 12.94 6.11 11.55
CA ASP A 614 13.89 4.98 11.64
C ASP A 614 14.27 4.70 13.10
N GLY A 615 13.36 4.07 13.86
CA GLY A 615 13.64 3.64 15.22
C GLY A 615 13.63 4.78 16.26
N MET A 616 12.86 5.84 16.01
CA MET A 616 12.68 6.92 16.97
C MET A 616 12.04 6.43 18.29
N PRO A 617 12.25 7.15 19.42
CA PRO A 617 11.63 6.82 20.68
C PRO A 617 10.10 6.77 20.57
N ALA A 618 9.46 5.81 21.22
CA ALA A 618 8.00 5.66 21.16
C ALA A 618 7.26 6.92 21.62
N SER A 619 7.82 7.67 22.58
CA SER A 619 7.25 8.93 23.06
C SER A 619 7.02 9.98 21.96
N GLY A 620 7.78 9.94 20.86
CA GLY A 620 7.60 10.84 19.70
C GLY A 620 6.41 10.49 18.80
N HIS A 621 5.79 9.33 19.01
CA HIS A 621 4.77 8.71 18.16
C HIS A 621 3.58 8.18 18.97
N THR A 622 3.40 8.67 20.20
CA THR A 622 2.38 8.19 21.11
C THR A 622 1.36 9.28 21.42
N TYR A 623 0.10 8.98 21.18
CA TYR A 623 -1.05 9.87 21.33
C TYR A 623 -2.03 9.23 22.30
N LYS A 624 -2.61 10.05 23.19
CA LYS A 624 -3.42 9.60 24.32
C LYS A 624 -4.89 10.01 24.14
N PRO A 625 -5.84 9.20 24.66
CA PRO A 625 -7.25 9.54 24.62
C PRO A 625 -7.57 10.64 25.67
N CYS A 626 -8.69 11.32 25.49
CA CYS A 626 -9.34 12.06 26.57
C CYS A 626 -10.33 11.16 27.33
N GLU A 627 -10.67 11.53 28.57
CA GLU A 627 -11.77 10.91 29.30
C GLU A 627 -13.11 11.54 28.91
N TYR A 628 -14.17 10.75 28.91
CA TYR A 628 -15.52 11.24 28.66
C TYR A 628 -16.03 12.14 29.80
N GLY A 629 -16.92 13.06 29.46
CA GLY A 629 -17.63 13.88 30.43
C GLY A 629 -18.33 13.03 31.50
N GLN A 630 -18.35 13.53 32.74
CA GLN A 630 -18.93 12.79 33.88
C GLN A 630 -20.44 13.00 34.03
N GLY A 631 -21.05 13.91 33.24
CA GLY A 631 -22.40 14.41 33.50
C GLY A 631 -22.36 15.44 34.63
N GLY A 632 -22.90 16.64 34.40
CA GLY A 632 -23.04 17.62 35.48
C GLY A 632 -23.99 17.14 36.59
N PRO A 633 -23.98 17.77 37.78
CA PRO A 633 -24.88 17.43 38.89
C PRO A 633 -26.38 17.54 38.53
N ASP A 634 -26.73 18.25 37.46
CA ASP A 634 -28.08 18.36 36.91
C ASP A 634 -28.36 17.40 35.73
N GLY A 635 -27.45 16.46 35.42
CA GLY A 635 -27.61 15.48 34.35
C GLY A 635 -27.47 16.02 32.91
N GLN A 636 -26.98 17.25 32.73
CA GLN A 636 -26.84 17.92 31.42
C GLN A 636 -25.39 18.31 31.09
N SER A 637 -24.52 17.35 30.81
CA SER A 637 -23.31 17.65 30.02
C SER A 637 -23.16 16.63 28.90
N TRP A 638 -24.21 16.55 28.08
CA TRP A 638 -24.20 15.87 26.80
C TRP A 638 -23.58 16.81 25.75
N PRO A 639 -22.78 16.31 24.80
CA PRO A 639 -22.34 14.92 24.69
C PRO A 639 -21.26 14.54 25.72
N TYR A 640 -21.23 13.28 26.16
CA TYR A 640 -20.13 12.73 26.97
C TYR A 640 -18.83 12.60 26.17
N GLN A 641 -18.91 12.40 24.86
CA GLN A 641 -17.75 12.26 23.99
C GLN A 641 -16.88 13.51 24.10
N CYS A 642 -15.65 13.29 24.57
CA CYS A 642 -14.71 14.37 24.82
C CYS A 642 -13.93 14.78 23.56
N ASN A 643 -13.83 13.87 22.59
CA ASN A 643 -13.13 14.15 21.34
C ASN A 643 -14.15 14.60 20.29
N PRO A 644 -14.10 15.87 19.84
CA PRO A 644 -15.07 16.42 18.92
C PRO A 644 -15.00 15.80 17.51
N THR A 645 -13.90 15.11 17.17
CA THR A 645 -13.72 14.48 15.84
C THR A 645 -14.26 13.06 15.75
N CYS A 646 -14.96 12.56 16.78
CA CYS A 646 -15.55 11.22 16.76
C CYS A 646 -16.82 11.11 15.92
N VAL A 647 -17.44 12.25 15.63
CA VAL A 647 -18.57 12.32 14.71
C VAL A 647 -17.96 12.44 13.32
N ALA A 648 -18.31 11.53 12.41
CA ALA A 648 -17.91 11.66 11.02
C ALA A 648 -18.28 13.07 10.51
N LEU A 649 -17.36 13.72 9.81
CA LEU A 649 -17.69 14.90 9.02
C LEU A 649 -18.91 14.52 8.15
N PRO A 650 -19.98 15.32 8.11
CA PRO A 650 -21.04 15.10 7.13
C PRO A 650 -20.40 15.01 5.74
N GLU A 651 -20.72 13.94 5.01
CA GLU A 651 -20.22 13.69 3.63
C GLU A 651 -20.48 14.87 2.69
#